data_AF-K0JMJ3-F1
#
_entry.id   AF-K0JMJ3-F1
#
_cell.length_a   1.000
_cell.length_b   1.000
_cell.length_c   1.000
_cell.angle_alpha   90.00
_cell.angle_beta   90.00
_cell.angle_gamma   90.00
#
_symmetry.space_group_name_H-M   'P 1'
#
loop_
_entity.id
_entity.type
_entity.pdbx_description
1 polymer ?
#
loop_
_entity_poly.entity_id
_entity_poly.type
_entity_poly.pdbx_seq_one_letter_code
_entity_poly.pdbx_strand_id
1 'polypeptide(L)'
;MNEKEKRLKKIFKQIEKYNDGKHDNKIIELCDEGLNIDNKNIGLHLDKAGALHNLGEYNNSSDYHNRAIKYFNDVIKLLSETEKNIKDNLEKLKLYSLYAQIYNNIGSSYMYLVDYNKALEYFNKSIEYGFINGGVYYNRGGCYYHIAVKNNNDINNFQSAIEDLDKAEQLGFNDSNIYFLKGSSYLNLGSVKTDNFIEYLNNAINNFDFSIKLDNDNKTDVYYRKGLAYMYLALYSNNNIEYFEKSLENFNIAIEYNSTNGEYYCNRGCCYYNLALIEENINADNFQLAINDYNKAMELGFNDYKIYYGSGLVYISLGLLENNNSHFETALINLNEYIKFDNKNADAYYRIGISLNQLERYKESLEYFDKAISLNINDIFLYYYIFSSNFNLQNYEEAIENINNFIESNPNSEVGYYNRGLCCVNLALQKDENYNKYYEMFENDFNKAIELKQNDEFILSKMGGFYYLLGYYDKCLNQFNKVIEINKENDSSYYYKGLCYYHLKNYNEAIKNYDISEKYSKSSHNKLSIQNRKIEVLLKLESKENDIFNLYKNVILELYKKIFNERIFYTYDLFNISSSITRDLLYIKNKIYIDENKIIFNNKEIINKLILDDFSNKEYYYEIKSNSLYNYTKVNKDTLRSIMNNTLWCSNTKNFNDPVDPFIKKNSYDKSYNYLLERIKIACLTTHNDNTLMWSHYSDKHQGICIEYDINNLMDKTNIILKKISYNKKAISFNFIENIKNIIISYDTKNINSFLISPNFISNALIDNKPLNHIIELFMVKSKEWEYEDEYRILFYDEKNENPNGTLINLPIKSICFGVQTSKEDKELVYNIVNSINEKNKNKNTKKYKRIKLYQAELDDNELFKINIKPYEHKKN
;
A
#
# COMPACT_ATOMS: atom_id res chain seq x y z
N MET A 1 3.89 75.81 62.00
CA MET A 1 4.48 74.75 61.16
C MET A 1 5.98 74.73 61.37
N ASN A 2 6.53 73.63 61.87
CA ASN A 2 7.97 73.44 62.04
C ASN A 2 8.65 73.26 60.65
N GLU A 3 9.95 73.52 60.52
CA GLU A 3 10.67 73.46 59.23
C GLU A 3 10.54 72.08 58.55
N LYS A 4 10.52 71.01 59.37
CA LYS A 4 10.25 69.62 58.98
C LYS A 4 8.91 69.48 58.22
N GLU A 5 7.83 70.05 58.75
CA GLU A 5 6.49 69.98 58.13
C GLU A 5 6.43 70.76 56.80
N LYS A 6 7.16 71.88 56.68
CA LYS A 6 7.22 72.64 55.42
C LYS A 6 7.90 71.83 54.32
N ARG A 7 8.99 71.12 54.64
CA ARG A 7 9.69 70.24 53.69
C ARG A 7 8.81 69.07 53.26
N LEU A 8 8.18 68.37 54.22
CA LEU A 8 7.27 67.27 53.91
C LEU A 8 6.08 67.70 53.04
N LYS A 9 5.43 68.84 53.35
CA LYS A 9 4.35 69.37 52.49
C LYS A 9 4.80 69.66 51.06
N LYS A 10 6.05 70.11 50.88
CA LYS A 10 6.62 70.33 49.54
C LYS A 10 6.81 69.02 48.78
N ILE A 11 7.30 67.98 49.47
CA ILE A 11 7.49 66.64 48.89
C ILE A 11 6.15 66.03 48.49
N PHE A 12 5.13 66.04 49.35
CA PHE A 12 3.80 65.54 49.01
C PHE A 12 3.19 66.25 47.80
N LYS A 13 3.32 67.58 47.73
CA LYS A 13 2.85 68.34 46.56
C LYS A 13 3.59 67.97 45.26
N GLN A 14 4.85 67.54 45.37
CA GLN A 14 5.61 67.03 44.22
C GLN A 14 5.17 65.61 43.86
N ILE A 15 4.96 64.73 44.84
CA ILE A 15 4.43 63.37 44.61
C ILE A 15 3.07 63.45 43.92
N GLU A 16 2.14 64.29 44.41
CA GLU A 16 0.84 64.52 43.77
C GLU A 16 0.97 64.99 42.31
N LYS A 17 1.97 65.82 42.00
CA LYS A 17 2.23 66.28 40.62
C LYS A 17 2.70 65.14 39.70
N TYR A 18 3.44 64.17 40.25
CA TYR A 18 3.99 63.04 39.50
C TYR A 18 3.12 61.78 39.59
N ASN A 19 1.99 61.84 40.29
CA ASN A 19 1.04 60.74 40.41
C ASN A 19 0.15 60.62 39.15
N ASP A 20 0.81 60.45 38.00
CA ASP A 20 0.21 60.32 36.67
C ASP A 20 0.40 58.91 36.06
N GLY A 21 0.91 57.97 36.86
CA GLY A 21 1.20 56.59 36.45
C GLY A 21 2.39 56.43 35.50
N LYS A 22 3.14 57.51 35.20
CA LYS A 22 4.29 57.47 34.27
C LYS A 22 5.62 57.77 34.94
N HIS A 23 5.58 58.32 36.16
CA HIS A 23 6.76 58.80 36.87
C HIS A 23 7.00 58.05 38.19
N ASP A 24 6.69 56.75 38.25
CA ASP A 24 6.85 55.93 39.47
C ASP A 24 8.28 55.94 40.03
N ASN A 25 9.31 55.91 39.17
CA ASN A 25 10.70 56.06 39.59
C ASN A 25 10.94 57.40 40.31
N LYS A 26 10.30 58.47 39.83
CA LYS A 26 10.43 59.80 40.45
C LYS A 26 9.68 59.90 41.78
N ILE A 27 8.53 59.24 41.88
CA ILE A 27 7.78 59.10 43.14
C ILE A 27 8.65 58.39 44.18
N ILE A 28 9.33 57.30 43.80
CA ILE A 28 10.24 56.57 44.69
C ILE A 28 11.36 57.47 45.23
N GLU A 29 12.03 58.24 44.37
CA GLU A 29 13.08 59.19 44.79
C GLU A 29 12.55 60.22 45.80
N LEU A 30 11.38 60.79 45.54
CA LEU A 30 10.75 61.79 46.41
C LEU A 30 10.31 61.18 47.75
N CYS A 31 9.82 59.94 47.72
CA CYS A 31 9.51 59.19 48.94
C CYS A 31 10.77 58.91 49.75
N ASP A 32 11.89 58.56 49.12
CA ASP A 32 13.18 58.36 49.80
C ASP A 32 13.70 59.64 50.45
N GLU A 33 13.61 60.78 49.75
CA GLU A 33 13.93 62.09 50.34
C GLU A 33 13.05 62.39 51.57
N GLY A 34 11.74 62.10 51.47
CA GLY A 34 10.80 62.32 52.56
C GLY A 34 11.00 61.37 53.75
N LEU A 35 11.30 60.10 53.51
CA LEU A 35 11.52 59.09 54.56
C LEU A 35 12.83 59.34 55.32
N ASN A 36 13.82 60.02 54.70
CA ASN A 36 15.00 60.52 55.42
C ASN A 36 14.65 61.65 56.41
N ILE A 37 13.58 62.40 56.15
CA ILE A 37 13.08 63.45 57.05
C ILE A 37 12.18 62.86 58.14
N ASP A 38 11.34 61.88 57.78
CA ASP A 38 10.39 61.23 58.68
C ASP A 38 10.17 59.76 58.33
N ASN A 39 10.98 58.87 58.90
CA ASN A 39 11.00 57.45 58.56
C ASN A 39 9.74 56.67 59.00
N LYS A 40 8.88 57.26 59.84
CA LYS A 40 7.60 56.69 60.28
C LYS A 40 6.40 57.26 59.52
N ASN A 41 6.62 58.03 58.47
CA ASN A 41 5.54 58.65 57.73
C ASN A 41 4.79 57.62 56.87
N ILE A 42 3.54 57.35 57.25
CA ILE A 42 2.68 56.34 56.61
C ILE A 42 2.41 56.67 55.14
N GLY A 43 2.15 57.93 54.81
CA GLY A 43 1.84 58.35 53.44
C GLY A 43 3.00 58.08 52.48
N LEU A 44 4.23 58.41 52.89
CA LEU A 44 5.42 58.18 52.06
C LEU A 44 5.73 56.69 51.84
N HIS A 45 5.55 55.85 52.87
CA HIS A 45 5.70 54.40 52.71
C HIS A 45 4.64 53.82 51.77
N LEU A 46 3.41 54.32 51.85
CA LEU A 46 2.30 53.89 50.99
C LEU A 46 2.51 54.29 49.53
N ASP A 47 2.85 55.57 49.28
CA ASP A 47 3.14 56.08 47.93
C ASP A 47 4.33 55.33 47.30
N LYS A 48 5.36 55.05 48.10
CA LYS A 48 6.52 54.26 47.67
C LYS A 48 6.14 52.81 47.34
N ALA A 49 5.34 52.17 48.18
CA ALA A 49 4.89 50.80 47.95
C ALA A 49 4.03 50.69 46.68
N GLY A 50 3.14 51.65 46.44
CA GLY A 50 2.33 51.75 45.22
C GLY A 50 3.19 51.92 43.97
N ALA A 51 4.12 52.87 43.97
CA ALA A 51 5.02 53.10 42.84
C ALA A 51 5.89 51.86 42.53
N LEU A 52 6.38 51.16 43.56
CA LEU A 52 7.11 49.90 43.39
C LEU A 52 6.22 48.78 42.83
N HIS A 53 4.96 48.68 43.27
CA HIS A 53 4.01 47.71 42.73
C HIS A 53 3.76 47.94 41.24
N ASN A 54 3.48 49.18 40.84
CA ASN A 54 3.28 49.57 39.44
C ASN A 54 4.51 49.24 38.59
N LEU A 55 5.71 49.57 39.06
CA LEU A 55 6.95 49.22 38.35
C LEU A 55 7.18 47.71 38.27
N GLY A 56 6.73 46.95 39.26
CA GLY A 56 6.73 45.49 39.23
C GLY A 56 5.86 44.96 38.10
N GLU A 57 4.65 45.47 37.99
CA GLU A 57 3.70 45.11 36.93
C GLU A 57 4.23 45.49 35.54
N TYR A 58 4.62 46.75 35.33
CA TYR A 58 5.10 47.23 34.03
C TYR A 58 6.37 46.53 33.55
N ASN A 59 7.29 46.18 34.45
CA ASN A 59 8.56 45.56 34.10
C ASN A 59 8.55 44.03 34.30
N ASN A 60 7.43 43.45 34.70
CA ASN A 60 7.30 42.05 35.10
C ASN A 60 8.44 41.61 36.06
N SER A 61 8.67 42.39 37.13
CA SER A 61 9.86 42.28 37.98
C SER A 61 9.51 41.83 39.40
N SER A 62 10.00 40.65 39.75
CA SER A 62 9.84 40.08 41.09
C SER A 62 10.55 40.89 42.18
N ASP A 63 11.66 41.58 41.88
CA ASP A 63 12.35 42.45 42.84
C ASP A 63 11.45 43.61 43.29
N TYR A 64 10.81 44.28 42.34
CA TYR A 64 9.91 45.39 42.63
C TYR A 64 8.71 44.94 43.44
N HIS A 65 8.08 43.80 43.11
CA HIS A 65 6.99 43.23 43.91
C HIS A 65 7.43 42.86 45.33
N ASN A 66 8.59 42.21 45.51
CA ASN A 66 9.11 41.89 46.84
C ASN A 66 9.37 43.15 47.68
N ARG A 67 9.91 44.21 47.07
CA ARG A 67 10.12 45.50 47.73
C ARG A 67 8.80 46.18 48.06
N ALA A 68 7.83 46.17 47.16
CA ALA A 68 6.50 46.71 47.40
C ALA A 68 5.84 46.02 48.61
N ILE A 69 5.86 44.68 48.65
CA ILE A 69 5.34 43.87 49.77
C ILE A 69 6.00 44.25 51.09
N LYS A 70 7.33 44.46 51.10
CA LYS A 70 8.05 44.92 52.30
C LYS A 70 7.51 46.26 52.80
N TYR A 71 7.40 47.25 51.93
CA TYR A 71 6.89 48.58 52.31
C TYR A 71 5.41 48.55 52.73
N PHE A 72 4.56 47.77 52.06
CA PHE A 72 3.18 47.57 52.51
C PHE A 72 3.09 46.94 53.91
N ASN A 73 3.95 45.96 54.23
CA ASN A 73 4.03 45.39 55.58
C ASN A 73 4.54 46.40 56.62
N ASP A 74 5.51 47.26 56.26
CA ASP A 74 5.96 48.35 57.12
C ASP A 74 4.81 49.33 57.41
N VAL A 75 3.97 49.64 56.41
CA VAL A 75 2.75 50.46 56.59
C VAL A 75 1.77 49.78 57.55
N ILE A 76 1.47 48.48 57.38
CA ILE A 76 0.58 47.73 58.28
C ILE A 76 1.08 47.81 59.73
N LYS A 77 2.38 47.65 59.94
CA LYS A 77 2.99 47.73 61.27
C LYS A 77 2.79 49.11 61.90
N LEU A 78 3.04 50.18 61.14
CA LEU A 78 2.84 51.56 61.60
C LEU A 78 1.36 51.86 61.88
N LEU A 79 0.45 51.39 61.03
CA LEU A 79 -0.99 51.55 61.21
C LEU A 79 -1.49 50.84 62.49
N SER A 80 -0.94 49.67 62.82
CA SER A 80 -1.31 48.94 64.04
C SER A 80 -0.96 49.69 65.34
N GLU A 81 0.08 50.52 65.32
CA GLU A 81 0.45 51.40 66.43
C GLU A 81 -0.53 52.58 66.55
N THR A 82 -1.01 53.11 65.41
CA THR A 82 -2.01 54.19 65.38
C THR A 82 -3.41 53.72 65.78
N GLU A 83 -3.79 52.51 65.40
CA GLU A 83 -5.10 51.90 65.68
C GLU A 83 -5.41 51.85 67.18
N LYS A 84 -4.40 51.54 68.01
CA LYS A 84 -4.54 51.45 69.48
C LYS A 84 -5.03 52.74 70.13
N ASN A 85 -4.88 53.88 69.45
CA ASN A 85 -5.21 55.20 69.98
C ASN A 85 -6.51 55.80 69.42
N ILE A 86 -7.17 55.13 68.46
CA ILE A 86 -8.39 55.62 67.82
C ILE A 86 -9.61 55.19 68.64
N LYS A 87 -10.38 56.17 69.12
CA LYS A 87 -11.67 55.94 69.81
C LYS A 87 -12.89 56.26 68.94
N ASP A 88 -12.69 56.97 67.83
CA ASP A 88 -13.75 57.38 66.91
C ASP A 88 -14.05 56.25 65.90
N ASN A 89 -15.32 55.89 65.78
CA ASN A 89 -15.80 54.85 64.86
C ASN A 89 -15.60 55.24 63.38
N LEU A 90 -15.67 56.53 63.03
CA LEU A 90 -15.48 57.00 61.66
C LEU A 90 -14.01 56.94 61.24
N GLU A 91 -13.09 57.29 62.14
CA GLU A 91 -11.65 57.15 61.90
C GLU A 91 -11.23 55.69 61.79
N LYS A 92 -11.84 54.82 62.61
CA LYS A 92 -11.62 53.37 62.54
C LYS A 92 -12.10 52.78 61.20
N LEU A 93 -13.22 53.27 60.67
CA LEU A 93 -13.73 52.85 59.35
C LEU A 93 -12.78 53.26 58.21
N LYS A 94 -12.23 54.48 58.25
CA LYS A 94 -11.22 54.94 57.27
C LYS A 94 -9.94 54.11 57.35
N LEU A 95 -9.51 53.78 58.56
CA LEU A 95 -8.35 52.92 58.78
C LEU A 95 -8.57 51.52 58.22
N TYR A 96 -9.74 50.92 58.44
CA TYR A 96 -10.09 49.61 57.89
C TYR A 96 -10.12 49.62 56.36
N SER A 97 -10.67 50.68 55.75
CA SER A 97 -10.62 50.87 54.31
C SER A 97 -9.19 50.94 53.76
N LEU A 98 -8.26 51.54 54.51
CA LEU A 98 -6.85 51.59 54.13
C LEU A 98 -6.16 50.21 54.27
N TYR A 99 -6.39 49.48 55.36
CA TYR A 99 -5.89 48.10 55.51
C TYR A 99 -6.36 47.21 54.37
N ALA A 100 -7.63 47.29 54.04
CA ALA A 100 -8.26 46.64 52.90
C ALA A 100 -7.48 46.86 51.59
N GLN A 101 -7.24 48.12 51.21
CA GLN A 101 -6.49 48.45 49.99
C GLN A 101 -5.05 47.92 50.02
N ILE A 102 -4.37 48.02 51.17
CA ILE A 102 -3.00 47.51 51.32
C ILE A 102 -2.97 45.99 51.14
N TYR A 103 -3.88 45.26 51.79
CA TYR A 103 -3.95 43.81 51.67
C TYR A 103 -4.26 43.38 50.22
N ASN A 104 -5.14 44.11 49.51
CA ASN A 104 -5.36 43.86 48.09
C ASN A 104 -4.08 44.02 47.26
N ASN A 105 -3.31 45.09 47.48
CA ASN A 105 -2.08 45.34 46.72
C ASN A 105 -0.96 44.33 47.05
N ILE A 106 -0.88 43.87 48.30
CA ILE A 106 0.00 42.76 48.69
C ILE A 106 -0.44 41.47 47.98
N GLY A 107 -1.74 41.16 47.99
CA GLY A 107 -2.29 39.99 47.30
C GLY A 107 -1.97 40.00 45.81
N SER A 108 -2.19 41.14 45.14
CA SER A 108 -1.84 41.36 43.74
C SER A 108 -0.34 41.15 43.49
N SER A 109 0.52 41.69 44.35
CA SER A 109 1.97 41.48 44.25
C SER A 109 2.37 40.00 44.38
N TYR A 110 1.73 39.24 45.27
CA TYR A 110 1.97 37.79 45.37
C TYR A 110 1.43 37.00 44.18
N MET A 111 0.34 37.46 43.56
CA MET A 111 -0.19 36.89 42.32
C MET A 111 0.81 37.02 41.17
N TYR A 112 1.44 38.20 41.00
CA TYR A 112 2.54 38.40 40.04
C TYR A 112 3.80 37.57 40.36
N LEU A 113 4.03 37.26 41.64
CA LEU A 113 5.08 36.34 42.07
C LEU A 113 4.70 34.85 41.91
N VAL A 114 3.51 34.54 41.38
CA VAL A 114 2.99 33.17 41.18
C VAL A 114 2.84 32.40 42.52
N ASP A 115 2.71 33.12 43.65
CA ASP A 115 2.41 32.56 44.97
C ASP A 115 0.91 32.74 45.28
N TYR A 116 0.08 32.00 44.53
CA TYR A 116 -1.38 32.13 44.59
C TYR A 116 -1.97 31.83 45.97
N ASN A 117 -1.34 30.94 46.76
CA ASN A 117 -1.82 30.63 48.12
C ASN A 117 -1.65 31.83 49.05
N LYS A 118 -0.49 32.51 49.01
CA LYS A 118 -0.32 33.76 49.75
C LYS A 118 -1.22 34.87 49.21
N ALA A 119 -1.36 34.98 47.90
CA ALA A 119 -2.25 35.96 47.30
C ALA A 119 -3.68 35.81 47.83
N LEU A 120 -4.22 34.58 47.88
CA LEU A 120 -5.53 34.27 48.46
C LEU A 120 -5.64 34.70 49.93
N GLU A 121 -4.63 34.42 50.76
CA GLU A 121 -4.60 34.84 52.17
C GLU A 121 -4.81 36.36 52.30
N TYR A 122 -4.10 37.13 51.48
CA TYR A 122 -4.17 38.58 51.50
C TYR A 122 -5.46 39.14 50.88
N PHE A 123 -5.99 38.52 49.82
CA PHE A 123 -7.31 38.90 49.29
C PHE A 123 -8.44 38.60 50.29
N ASN A 124 -8.36 37.48 51.03
CA ASN A 124 -9.30 37.18 52.11
C ASN A 124 -9.24 38.23 53.21
N LYS A 125 -8.04 38.61 53.66
CA LYS A 125 -7.86 39.72 54.61
C LYS A 125 -8.45 41.02 54.07
N SER A 126 -8.21 41.36 52.81
CA SER A 126 -8.79 42.56 52.19
C SER A 126 -10.32 42.59 52.30
N ILE A 127 -10.97 41.45 52.02
CA ILE A 127 -12.44 41.31 52.09
C ILE A 127 -12.93 41.35 53.55
N GLU A 128 -12.23 40.72 54.49
CA GLU A 128 -12.54 40.76 55.94
C GLU A 128 -12.54 42.19 56.50
N TYR A 129 -11.65 43.06 56.00
CA TYR A 129 -11.61 44.48 56.36
C TYR A 129 -12.66 45.34 55.62
N GLY A 130 -13.60 44.71 54.90
CA GLY A 130 -14.76 45.37 54.30
C GLY A 130 -14.54 45.89 52.87
N PHE A 131 -13.49 45.46 52.18
CA PHE A 131 -13.23 45.88 50.80
C PHE A 131 -14.06 45.07 49.80
N ILE A 132 -15.28 45.53 49.55
CA ILE A 132 -16.18 44.91 48.58
C ILE A 132 -16.00 45.64 47.24
N ASN A 133 -14.99 45.23 46.47
CA ASN A 133 -14.69 45.77 45.14
C ASN A 133 -14.51 44.62 44.14
N GLY A 134 -15.10 44.75 42.95
CA GLY A 134 -15.03 43.71 41.93
C GLY A 134 -13.62 43.29 41.52
N GLY A 135 -12.64 44.20 41.54
CA GLY A 135 -11.24 43.87 41.22
C GLY A 135 -10.60 42.87 42.19
N VAL A 136 -10.98 42.87 43.46
CA VAL A 136 -10.44 41.92 44.46
C VAL A 136 -11.00 40.54 44.26
N TYR A 137 -12.32 40.45 44.01
CA TYR A 137 -12.97 39.18 43.68
C TYR A 137 -12.43 38.64 42.35
N TYR A 138 -12.18 39.48 41.35
CA TYR A 138 -11.52 39.08 40.10
C TYR A 138 -10.14 38.46 40.34
N ASN A 139 -9.26 39.14 41.08
CA ASN A 139 -7.92 38.63 41.37
C ASN A 139 -7.95 37.35 42.23
N ARG A 140 -8.87 37.28 43.20
CA ARG A 140 -9.06 36.09 44.05
C ARG A 140 -9.59 34.90 43.24
N GLY A 141 -10.56 35.12 42.36
CA GLY A 141 -11.07 34.13 41.41
C GLY A 141 -9.98 33.63 40.45
N GLY A 142 -9.12 34.52 39.94
CA GLY A 142 -7.95 34.16 39.16
C GLY A 142 -6.97 33.27 39.94
N CYS A 143 -6.72 33.56 41.21
CA CYS A 143 -5.88 32.72 42.07
C CYS A 143 -6.49 31.32 42.26
N TYR A 144 -7.80 31.22 42.53
CA TYR A 144 -8.48 29.93 42.63
C TYR A 144 -8.35 29.12 41.32
N TYR A 145 -8.55 29.75 40.16
CA TYR A 145 -8.36 29.12 38.86
C TYR A 145 -6.94 28.54 38.70
N HIS A 146 -5.91 29.35 38.94
CA HIS A 146 -4.52 28.89 38.77
C HIS A 146 -4.13 27.79 39.75
N ILE A 147 -4.65 27.85 40.99
CA ILE A 147 -4.47 26.77 41.97
C ILE A 147 -5.16 25.49 41.49
N ALA A 148 -6.39 25.59 40.96
CA ALA A 148 -7.13 24.45 40.45
C ALA A 148 -6.38 23.73 39.32
N VAL A 149 -5.88 24.49 38.35
CA VAL A 149 -5.07 23.96 37.23
C VAL A 149 -3.79 23.29 37.74
N LYS A 150 -3.11 23.89 38.72
CA LYS A 150 -1.87 23.33 39.29
C LYS A 150 -2.12 22.05 40.11
N ASN A 151 -3.27 21.94 40.76
CA ASN A 151 -3.63 20.82 41.64
C ASN A 151 -4.46 19.74 40.91
N ASN A 152 -4.08 19.38 39.68
CA ASN A 152 -4.74 18.34 38.89
C ASN A 152 -6.26 18.55 38.72
N ASN A 153 -6.66 19.75 38.31
CA ASN A 153 -8.05 20.13 38.05
C ASN A 153 -8.97 19.99 39.28
N ASP A 154 -8.59 20.64 40.38
CA ASP A 154 -9.40 20.68 41.60
C ASP A 154 -10.76 21.36 41.35
N ILE A 155 -11.81 20.53 41.37
CA ILE A 155 -13.20 20.91 41.10
C ILE A 155 -13.66 22.02 42.05
N ASN A 156 -13.30 21.95 43.33
CA ASN A 156 -13.78 22.92 44.33
C ASN A 156 -13.21 24.31 44.04
N ASN A 157 -11.92 24.37 43.69
CA ASN A 157 -11.27 25.64 43.36
C ASN A 157 -11.79 26.23 42.04
N PHE A 158 -12.16 25.43 41.04
CA PHE A 158 -12.85 25.96 39.86
C PHE A 158 -14.23 26.54 40.18
N GLN A 159 -14.99 25.90 41.08
CA GLN A 159 -16.27 26.44 41.55
C GLN A 159 -16.08 27.76 42.31
N SER A 160 -15.13 27.82 43.24
CA SER A 160 -14.79 29.06 43.95
C SER A 160 -14.30 30.17 43.01
N ALA A 161 -13.56 29.82 41.95
CA ALA A 161 -13.17 30.78 40.92
C ALA A 161 -14.40 31.38 40.22
N ILE A 162 -15.37 30.54 39.82
CA ILE A 162 -16.60 30.99 39.17
C ILE A 162 -17.42 31.90 40.10
N GLU A 163 -17.61 31.51 41.36
CA GLU A 163 -18.35 32.30 42.35
C GLU A 163 -17.75 33.70 42.55
N ASP A 164 -16.42 33.79 42.64
CA ASP A 164 -15.72 35.06 42.78
C ASP A 164 -15.80 35.92 41.51
N LEU A 165 -15.68 35.30 40.33
CA LEU A 165 -15.79 36.00 39.06
C LEU A 165 -17.23 36.51 38.81
N ASP A 166 -18.25 35.75 39.18
CA ASP A 166 -19.65 36.19 39.21
C ASP A 166 -19.83 37.37 40.18
N LYS A 167 -19.17 37.32 41.34
CA LYS A 167 -19.23 38.41 42.31
C LYS A 167 -18.54 39.67 41.79
N ALA A 168 -17.43 39.53 41.09
CA ALA A 168 -16.73 40.64 40.44
C ALA A 168 -17.64 41.34 39.41
N GLU A 169 -18.31 40.55 38.57
CA GLU A 169 -19.27 41.02 37.57
C GLU A 169 -20.45 41.75 38.22
N GLN A 170 -21.05 41.19 39.29
CA GLN A 170 -22.13 41.84 40.05
C GLN A 170 -21.73 43.19 40.65
N LEU A 171 -20.45 43.37 40.95
CA LEU A 171 -19.88 44.62 41.49
C LEU A 171 -19.46 45.60 40.40
N GLY A 172 -19.81 45.33 39.13
CA GLY A 172 -19.58 46.22 37.99
C GLY A 172 -18.19 46.13 37.37
N PHE A 173 -17.39 45.12 37.73
CA PHE A 173 -16.14 44.83 37.05
C PHE A 173 -16.49 44.11 35.73
N ASN A 174 -16.34 44.78 34.60
CA ASN A 174 -16.79 44.27 33.29
C ASN A 174 -15.61 44.20 32.31
N ASP A 175 -14.72 43.23 32.55
CA ASP A 175 -13.50 42.98 31.78
C ASP A 175 -13.64 41.67 31.00
N SER A 176 -13.12 41.64 29.76
CA SER A 176 -13.20 40.46 28.89
C SER A 176 -12.50 39.23 29.49
N ASN A 177 -11.53 39.41 30.38
CA ASN A 177 -10.81 38.35 31.07
C ASN A 177 -11.64 37.63 32.13
N ILE A 178 -12.66 38.27 32.69
CA ILE A 178 -13.59 37.60 33.63
C ILE A 178 -14.26 36.43 32.90
N TYR A 179 -14.82 36.72 31.72
CA TYR A 179 -15.49 35.72 30.90
C TYR A 179 -14.50 34.67 30.38
N PHE A 180 -13.27 35.04 30.04
CA PHE A 180 -12.25 34.06 29.69
C PHE A 180 -11.92 33.09 30.85
N LEU A 181 -11.74 33.59 32.07
CA LEU A 181 -11.45 32.77 33.25
C LEU A 181 -12.66 31.92 33.67
N LYS A 182 -13.88 32.47 33.62
CA LYS A 182 -15.12 31.71 33.83
C LYS A 182 -15.25 30.60 32.81
N GLY A 183 -15.10 30.93 31.53
CA GLY A 183 -15.16 29.97 30.43
C GLY A 183 -14.11 28.87 30.57
N SER A 184 -12.88 29.22 30.95
CA SER A 184 -11.80 28.27 31.22
C SER A 184 -12.08 27.39 32.43
N SER A 185 -12.68 27.92 33.50
CA SER A 185 -13.07 27.14 34.69
C SER A 185 -14.17 26.16 34.34
N TYR A 186 -15.20 26.61 33.62
CA TYR A 186 -16.28 25.75 33.10
C TYR A 186 -15.77 24.68 32.13
N LEU A 187 -14.84 25.00 31.23
CA LEU A 187 -14.22 24.04 30.33
C LEU A 187 -13.52 22.92 31.09
N ASN A 188 -12.72 23.26 32.12
CA ASN A 188 -12.04 22.24 32.92
C ASN A 188 -13.04 21.35 33.67
N LEU A 189 -14.08 21.94 34.27
CA LEU A 189 -15.18 21.18 34.90
C LEU A 189 -15.90 20.26 33.91
N GLY A 190 -16.18 20.76 32.70
CA GLY A 190 -16.88 20.01 31.64
C GLY A 190 -16.01 18.99 30.91
N SER A 191 -14.67 19.15 30.95
CA SER A 191 -13.73 18.19 30.36
C SER A 191 -13.71 16.86 31.11
N VAL A 192 -14.10 16.86 32.38
CA VAL A 192 -14.35 15.63 33.15
C VAL A 192 -15.79 15.20 32.91
N LYS A 193 -16.02 14.02 32.33
CA LYS A 193 -17.35 13.50 32.01
C LYS A 193 -18.15 13.18 33.28
N THR A 194 -18.76 14.20 33.86
CA THR A 194 -19.68 14.17 35.01
C THR A 194 -21.12 14.36 34.53
N ASP A 195 -22.14 14.09 35.35
CA ASP A 195 -23.55 14.18 34.91
C ASP A 195 -23.95 15.56 34.33
N ASN A 196 -23.26 16.63 34.74
CA ASN A 196 -23.52 18.01 34.30
C ASN A 196 -22.55 18.51 33.21
N PHE A 197 -21.76 17.63 32.58
CA PHE A 197 -20.72 18.03 31.63
C PHE A 197 -21.26 18.90 30.49
N ILE A 198 -22.46 18.62 29.97
CA ILE A 198 -23.08 19.36 28.86
C ILE A 198 -23.34 20.81 29.28
N GLU A 199 -23.88 21.01 30.49
CA GLU A 199 -24.15 22.34 31.02
C GLU A 199 -22.86 23.13 31.20
N TYR A 200 -21.83 22.52 31.78
CA TYR A 200 -20.54 23.17 31.94
C TYR A 200 -19.90 23.55 30.60
N LEU A 201 -19.90 22.67 29.61
CA LEU A 201 -19.32 22.98 28.30
C LEU A 201 -20.11 24.06 27.55
N ASN A 202 -21.44 24.08 27.65
CA ASN A 202 -22.27 25.16 27.09
C ASN A 202 -22.01 26.50 27.80
N ASN A 203 -21.90 26.49 29.13
CA ASN A 203 -21.52 27.67 29.89
C ASN A 203 -20.10 28.16 29.53
N ALA A 204 -19.17 27.25 29.27
CA ALA A 204 -17.83 27.59 28.78
C ALA A 204 -17.91 28.35 27.45
N ILE A 205 -18.64 27.80 26.48
CA ILE A 205 -18.83 28.41 25.14
C ILE A 205 -19.45 29.80 25.25
N ASN A 206 -20.55 29.94 26.02
CA ASN A 206 -21.22 31.23 26.21
C ASN A 206 -20.27 32.29 26.80
N ASN A 207 -19.45 31.90 27.78
CA ASN A 207 -18.47 32.82 28.36
C ASN A 207 -17.36 33.18 27.36
N PHE A 208 -16.86 32.23 26.55
CA PHE A 208 -15.92 32.56 25.48
C PHE A 208 -16.53 33.52 24.43
N ASP A 209 -17.81 33.36 24.09
CA ASP A 209 -18.52 34.30 23.20
C ASP A 209 -18.61 35.72 23.78
N PHE A 210 -18.91 35.85 25.08
CA PHE A 210 -18.87 37.15 25.76
C PHE A 210 -17.46 37.75 25.78
N SER A 211 -16.44 36.93 26.01
CA SER A 211 -15.04 37.37 25.99
C SER A 211 -14.62 37.90 24.60
N ILE A 212 -14.99 37.20 23.53
CA ILE A 212 -14.77 37.64 22.14
C ILE A 212 -15.52 38.95 21.85
N LYS A 213 -16.78 39.07 22.30
CA LYS A 213 -17.60 40.26 22.09
C LYS A 213 -17.01 41.52 22.74
N LEU A 214 -16.30 41.36 23.85
CA LEU A 214 -15.60 42.44 24.56
C LEU A 214 -14.17 42.68 24.06
N ASP A 215 -13.79 42.10 22.92
CA ASP A 215 -12.49 42.27 22.27
C ASP A 215 -11.31 41.89 23.18
N ASN A 216 -11.33 40.67 23.74
CA ASN A 216 -10.22 40.17 24.55
C ASN A 216 -8.90 40.17 23.76
N ASP A 217 -7.82 40.69 24.37
CA ASP A 217 -6.49 40.77 23.74
C ASP A 217 -5.88 39.39 23.44
N ASN A 218 -6.26 38.34 24.19
CA ASN A 218 -5.80 36.97 24.00
C ASN A 218 -6.76 36.15 23.12
N LYS A 219 -7.06 36.65 21.92
CA LYS A 219 -7.99 36.00 20.98
C LYS A 219 -7.62 34.55 20.70
N THR A 220 -6.33 34.27 20.52
CA THR A 220 -5.80 32.93 20.24
C THR A 220 -6.28 31.90 21.26
N ASP A 221 -6.06 32.14 22.55
CA ASP A 221 -6.44 31.18 23.59
C ASP A 221 -7.95 31.07 23.77
N VAL A 222 -8.69 32.18 23.57
CA VAL A 222 -10.15 32.18 23.66
C VAL A 222 -10.76 31.26 22.59
N TYR A 223 -10.36 31.43 21.32
CA TYR A 223 -10.83 30.57 20.23
C TYR A 223 -10.36 29.12 20.43
N TYR A 224 -9.10 28.90 20.81
CA TYR A 224 -8.60 27.55 21.06
C TYR A 224 -9.40 26.83 22.16
N ARG A 225 -9.61 27.47 23.31
CA ARG A 225 -10.37 26.87 24.42
C ARG A 225 -11.85 26.68 24.08
N LYS A 226 -12.44 27.58 23.29
CA LYS A 226 -13.79 27.39 22.75
C LYS A 226 -13.86 26.19 21.80
N GLY A 227 -12.83 26.00 20.96
CA GLY A 227 -12.67 24.81 20.11
C GLY A 227 -12.57 23.52 20.92
N LEU A 228 -11.83 23.52 22.04
CA LEU A 228 -11.79 22.39 22.98
C LEU A 228 -13.15 22.10 23.61
N ALA A 229 -13.91 23.14 23.99
CA ALA A 229 -15.25 22.95 24.56
C ALA A 229 -16.18 22.22 23.58
N TYR A 230 -16.17 22.63 22.30
CA TYR A 230 -16.90 21.93 21.25
C TYR A 230 -16.38 20.51 20.99
N MET A 231 -15.05 20.30 21.01
CA MET A 231 -14.47 18.96 20.85
C MET A 231 -14.96 18.00 21.95
N TYR A 232 -14.94 18.41 23.22
CA TYR A 232 -15.46 17.60 24.32
C TYR A 232 -16.96 17.35 24.20
N LEU A 233 -17.75 18.35 23.78
CA LEU A 233 -19.17 18.15 23.49
C LEU A 233 -19.39 17.11 22.39
N ALA A 234 -18.60 17.14 21.32
CA ALA A 234 -18.66 16.18 20.24
C ALA A 234 -18.38 14.76 20.76
N LEU A 235 -17.25 14.56 21.45
CA LEU A 235 -16.82 13.28 21.98
C LEU A 235 -17.81 12.70 23.00
N TYR A 236 -18.40 13.54 23.85
CA TYR A 236 -19.33 13.07 24.89
C TYR A 236 -20.78 12.93 24.42
N SER A 237 -21.14 13.55 23.28
CA SER A 237 -22.48 13.48 22.68
C SER A 237 -22.52 12.53 21.48
N ASN A 238 -21.94 11.33 21.62
CA ASN A 238 -21.88 10.29 20.60
C ASN A 238 -21.25 10.74 19.27
N ASN A 239 -20.09 11.40 19.33
CA ASN A 239 -19.34 11.86 18.15
C ASN A 239 -20.17 12.75 17.21
N ASN A 240 -20.82 13.78 17.77
CA ASN A 240 -21.66 14.67 16.98
C ASN A 240 -20.84 15.50 15.97
N ILE A 241 -21.19 15.37 14.68
CA ILE A 241 -20.49 16.01 13.55
C ILE A 241 -20.49 17.54 13.66
N GLU A 242 -21.63 18.17 13.97
CA GLU A 242 -21.77 19.62 14.02
C GLU A 242 -20.83 20.25 15.06
N TYR A 243 -20.64 19.58 16.21
CA TYR A 243 -19.71 20.05 17.23
C TYR A 243 -18.25 19.86 16.80
N PHE A 244 -17.90 18.80 16.06
CA PHE A 244 -16.56 18.69 15.49
C PHE A 244 -16.29 19.78 14.45
N GLU A 245 -17.25 20.12 13.58
CA GLU A 245 -17.11 21.21 12.61
C GLU A 245 -16.89 22.56 13.30
N LYS A 246 -17.68 22.87 14.33
CA LYS A 246 -17.49 24.07 15.16
C LYS A 246 -16.14 24.07 15.88
N SER A 247 -15.69 22.90 16.35
CA SER A 247 -14.36 22.78 16.95
C SER A 247 -13.24 23.11 15.95
N LEU A 248 -13.32 22.55 14.74
CA LEU A 248 -12.37 22.82 13.66
C LEU A 248 -12.34 24.30 13.25
N GLU A 249 -13.50 24.96 13.14
CA GLU A 249 -13.58 26.40 12.84
C GLU A 249 -12.80 27.22 13.87
N ASN A 250 -13.01 26.94 15.16
CA ASN A 250 -12.34 27.66 16.24
C ASN A 250 -10.83 27.36 16.30
N PHE A 251 -10.40 26.12 16.04
CA PHE A 251 -8.98 25.79 15.93
C PHE A 251 -8.31 26.46 14.73
N ASN A 252 -8.99 26.57 13.59
CA ASN A 252 -8.48 27.28 12.42
C ASN A 252 -8.24 28.76 12.75
N ILE A 253 -9.21 29.43 13.39
CA ILE A 253 -9.06 30.82 13.81
C ILE A 253 -7.89 30.97 14.79
N ALA A 254 -7.75 30.08 15.78
CA ALA A 254 -6.63 30.12 16.71
C ALA A 254 -5.26 29.97 16.00
N ILE A 255 -5.17 29.08 15.02
CA ILE A 255 -3.95 28.86 14.20
C ILE A 255 -3.65 30.07 13.31
N GLU A 256 -4.66 30.77 12.79
CA GLU A 256 -4.48 32.02 12.04
C GLU A 256 -3.84 33.11 12.89
N TYR A 257 -4.21 33.22 14.18
CA TYR A 257 -3.59 34.16 15.11
C TYR A 257 -2.19 33.70 15.57
N ASN A 258 -1.99 32.40 15.82
CA ASN A 258 -0.71 31.83 16.21
C ASN A 258 -0.52 30.41 15.66
N SER A 259 0.31 30.30 14.62
CA SER A 259 0.63 29.05 13.94
C SER A 259 1.84 28.30 14.52
N THR A 260 2.42 28.78 15.62
CA THR A 260 3.65 28.18 16.20
C THR A 260 3.38 27.21 17.36
N ASN A 261 2.13 27.13 17.84
CA ASN A 261 1.77 26.22 18.92
C ASN A 261 1.30 24.87 18.37
N GLY A 262 2.13 23.83 18.55
CA GLY A 262 1.82 22.48 18.08
C GLY A 262 0.63 21.81 18.77
N GLU A 263 0.22 22.26 19.96
CA GLU A 263 -0.97 21.74 20.66
C GLU A 263 -2.26 21.96 19.85
N TYR A 264 -2.35 23.10 19.15
CA TYR A 264 -3.51 23.44 18.33
C TYR A 264 -3.68 22.46 17.16
N TYR A 265 -2.58 22.14 16.48
CA TYR A 265 -2.56 21.16 15.41
C TYR A 265 -2.88 19.76 15.94
N CYS A 266 -2.32 19.35 17.08
CA CYS A 266 -2.63 18.04 17.66
C CYS A 266 -4.14 17.86 17.92
N ASN A 267 -4.80 18.84 18.55
CA ASN A 267 -6.22 18.74 18.85
C ASN A 267 -7.10 18.88 17.60
N ARG A 268 -6.69 19.68 16.62
CA ARG A 268 -7.36 19.73 15.31
C ARG A 268 -7.24 18.40 14.56
N GLY A 269 -6.07 17.76 14.61
CA GLY A 269 -5.84 16.41 14.10
C GLY A 269 -6.73 15.36 14.76
N CYS A 270 -6.93 15.45 16.08
CA CYS A 270 -7.90 14.61 16.79
C CYS A 270 -9.33 14.79 16.26
N CYS A 271 -9.76 16.03 15.99
CA CYS A 271 -11.07 16.29 15.40
C CYS A 271 -11.20 15.70 13.98
N TYR A 272 -10.18 15.85 13.13
CA TYR A 272 -10.17 15.25 11.80
C TYR A 272 -10.25 13.72 11.85
N TYR A 273 -9.51 13.08 12.75
CA TYR A 273 -9.57 11.63 12.94
C TYR A 273 -10.96 11.16 13.35
N ASN A 274 -11.58 11.79 14.35
CA ASN A 274 -12.92 11.40 14.80
C ASN A 274 -13.98 11.64 13.73
N LEU A 275 -13.89 12.74 12.97
CA LEU A 275 -14.76 12.98 11.81
C LEU A 275 -14.58 11.93 10.72
N ALA A 276 -13.36 11.46 10.47
CA ALA A 276 -13.09 10.42 9.48
C ALA A 276 -13.71 9.06 9.84
N LEU A 277 -13.98 8.80 11.12
CA LEU A 277 -14.58 7.55 11.61
C LEU A 277 -16.12 7.54 11.57
N ILE A 278 -16.78 8.69 11.43
CA ILE A 278 -18.25 8.75 11.47
C ILE A 278 -18.82 8.25 10.13
N GLU A 279 -19.72 7.25 10.21
CA GLU A 279 -20.09 6.32 9.14
C GLU A 279 -20.66 6.92 7.83
N GLU A 280 -21.07 8.19 7.79
CA GLU A 280 -21.71 8.77 6.59
C GLU A 280 -20.74 9.04 5.42
N ASN A 281 -19.42 8.97 5.64
CA ASN A 281 -18.40 8.79 4.59
C ASN A 281 -17.03 8.62 5.27
N ILE A 282 -16.50 7.38 5.34
CA ILE A 282 -15.09 7.17 5.68
C ILE A 282 -14.26 7.98 4.67
N ASN A 283 -13.69 9.09 5.13
CA ASN A 283 -13.07 10.06 4.26
C ASN A 283 -11.54 9.99 4.41
N ALA A 284 -10.89 9.42 3.38
CA ALA A 284 -9.43 9.37 3.30
C ALA A 284 -8.78 10.75 3.42
N ASP A 285 -9.45 11.82 2.96
CA ASP A 285 -8.93 13.18 3.05
C ASP A 285 -8.83 13.64 4.51
N ASN A 286 -9.81 13.31 5.37
CA ASN A 286 -9.77 13.68 6.78
C ASN A 286 -8.68 12.92 7.54
N PHE A 287 -8.42 11.65 7.21
CA PHE A 287 -7.27 10.93 7.76
C PHE A 287 -5.95 11.59 7.33
N GLN A 288 -5.85 12.04 6.09
CA GLN A 288 -4.66 12.75 5.61
C GLN A 288 -4.47 14.11 6.29
N LEU A 289 -5.56 14.86 6.54
CA LEU A 289 -5.53 16.10 7.31
C LEU A 289 -5.08 15.84 8.75
N ALA A 290 -5.56 14.78 9.40
CA ALA A 290 -5.13 14.39 10.73
C ALA A 290 -3.63 14.07 10.79
N ILE A 291 -3.10 13.32 9.81
CA ILE A 291 -1.66 13.03 9.71
C ILE A 291 -0.84 14.31 9.56
N ASN A 292 -1.27 15.21 8.66
CA ASN A 292 -0.56 16.47 8.43
C ASN A 292 -0.48 17.31 9.71
N ASP A 293 -1.57 17.35 10.47
CA ASP A 293 -1.64 18.08 11.73
C ASP A 293 -0.79 17.44 12.83
N TYR A 294 -0.82 16.11 12.98
CA TYR A 294 0.06 15.43 13.94
C TYR A 294 1.54 15.62 13.60
N ASN A 295 1.89 15.53 12.31
CA ASN A 295 3.26 15.79 11.84
C ASN A 295 3.67 17.25 12.10
N LYS A 296 2.76 18.20 11.86
CA LYS A 296 3.03 19.61 12.12
C LYS A 296 3.21 19.89 13.61
N ALA A 297 2.40 19.27 14.47
CA ALA A 297 2.54 19.36 15.91
C ALA A 297 3.93 18.88 16.37
N MET A 298 4.39 17.73 15.86
CA MET A 298 5.72 17.19 16.15
C MET A 298 6.85 18.09 15.61
N GLU A 299 6.70 18.64 14.40
CA GLU A 299 7.67 19.59 13.81
C GLU A 299 7.83 20.86 14.68
N LEU A 300 6.73 21.34 15.26
CA LEU A 300 6.71 22.48 16.17
C LEU A 300 7.22 22.14 17.59
N GLY A 301 7.69 20.91 17.81
CA GLY A 301 8.26 20.49 19.09
C GLY A 301 7.23 20.24 20.19
N PHE A 302 5.95 20.04 19.83
CA PHE A 302 4.93 19.65 20.81
C PHE A 302 5.24 18.23 21.30
N ASN A 303 5.61 18.11 22.57
CA ASN A 303 6.17 16.88 23.17
C ASN A 303 5.14 16.12 24.02
N ASP A 304 3.87 16.10 23.61
CA ASP A 304 2.87 15.24 24.24
C ASP A 304 2.93 13.86 23.59
N TYR A 305 3.27 12.85 24.39
CA TYR A 305 3.37 11.47 23.93
C TYR A 305 2.05 10.94 23.35
N LYS A 306 0.90 11.53 23.71
CA LYS A 306 -0.43 11.18 23.16
C LYS A 306 -0.54 11.41 21.65
N ILE A 307 0.29 12.26 21.05
CA ILE A 307 0.34 12.44 19.59
C ILE A 307 0.66 11.11 18.91
N TYR A 308 1.60 10.33 19.46
CA TYR A 308 1.98 9.04 18.89
C TYR A 308 0.80 8.06 18.91
N TYR A 309 -0.02 8.09 19.95
CA TYR A 309 -1.24 7.28 20.01
C TYR A 309 -2.26 7.72 18.96
N GLY A 310 -2.58 9.02 18.89
CA GLY A 310 -3.51 9.56 17.88
C GLY A 310 -3.06 9.28 16.45
N SER A 311 -1.76 9.49 16.16
CA SER A 311 -1.16 9.16 14.87
C SER A 311 -1.21 7.67 14.56
N GLY A 312 -0.89 6.81 15.54
CA GLY A 312 -0.98 5.36 15.41
C GLY A 312 -2.39 4.88 15.05
N LEU A 313 -3.41 5.46 15.68
CA LEU A 313 -4.82 5.17 15.36
C LEU A 313 -5.17 5.54 13.92
N VAL A 314 -4.77 6.73 13.44
CA VAL A 314 -5.02 7.15 12.06
C VAL A 314 -4.40 6.17 11.05
N TYR A 315 -3.16 5.76 11.28
CA TYR A 315 -2.47 4.83 10.39
C TYR A 315 -3.10 3.42 10.40
N ILE A 316 -3.65 2.95 11.52
CA ILE A 316 -4.46 1.71 11.53
C ILE A 316 -5.70 1.88 10.65
N SER A 317 -6.44 2.98 10.81
CA SER A 317 -7.64 3.23 10.02
C SER A 317 -7.35 3.30 8.51
N LEU A 318 -6.29 3.99 8.11
CA LEU A 318 -5.84 4.02 6.71
C LEU A 318 -5.36 2.66 6.22
N GLY A 319 -4.62 1.91 7.05
CA GLY A 319 -4.19 0.56 6.74
C GLY A 319 -5.37 -0.36 6.43
N LEU A 320 -6.43 -0.28 7.22
CA LEU A 320 -7.66 -1.05 7.02
C LEU A 320 -8.45 -0.59 5.78
N LEU A 321 -8.49 0.72 5.51
CA LEU A 321 -9.22 1.29 4.38
C LEU A 321 -8.54 0.98 3.02
N GLU A 322 -7.22 1.14 2.96
CA GLU A 322 -6.43 1.01 1.73
C GLU A 322 -5.84 -0.40 1.54
N ASN A 323 -5.95 -1.27 2.55
CA ASN A 323 -5.31 -2.57 2.62
C ASN A 323 -3.80 -2.49 2.33
N ASN A 324 -3.11 -1.60 3.07
CA ASN A 324 -1.71 -1.24 2.84
C ASN A 324 -0.83 -1.51 4.06
N ASN A 325 0.08 -2.48 3.93
CA ASN A 325 1.00 -2.91 4.98
C ASN A 325 1.92 -1.79 5.50
N SER A 326 2.28 -0.80 4.67
CA SER A 326 3.14 0.30 5.10
C SER A 326 2.50 1.16 6.20
N HIS A 327 1.18 1.30 6.18
CA HIS A 327 0.46 2.07 7.19
C HIS A 327 0.46 1.34 8.53
N PHE A 328 0.25 0.02 8.53
CA PHE A 328 0.33 -0.78 9.76
C PHE A 328 1.73 -0.77 10.39
N GLU A 329 2.80 -0.80 9.59
CA GLU A 329 4.17 -0.65 10.11
C GLU A 329 4.39 0.73 10.75
N THR A 330 3.84 1.79 10.14
CA THR A 330 3.92 3.15 10.71
C THR A 330 3.12 3.28 12.00
N ALA A 331 1.93 2.66 12.06
CA ALA A 331 1.14 2.56 13.27
C ALA A 331 1.90 1.86 14.41
N LEU A 332 2.60 0.76 14.09
CA LEU A 332 3.44 0.05 15.07
C LEU A 332 4.56 0.93 15.62
N ILE A 333 5.26 1.69 14.78
CA ILE A 333 6.31 2.61 15.22
C ILE A 333 5.74 3.61 16.24
N ASN A 334 4.65 4.27 15.87
CA ASN A 334 4.03 5.29 16.72
C ASN A 334 3.49 4.71 18.03
N LEU A 335 2.75 3.60 17.98
CA LEU A 335 2.20 2.98 19.19
C LEU A 335 3.30 2.41 20.10
N ASN A 336 4.41 1.91 19.54
CA ASN A 336 5.56 1.48 20.33
C ASN A 336 6.27 2.66 21.01
N GLU A 337 6.35 3.84 20.38
CA GLU A 337 6.82 5.05 21.06
C GLU A 337 5.86 5.47 22.18
N TYR A 338 4.54 5.40 21.94
CA TYR A 338 3.53 5.74 22.96
C TYR A 338 3.64 4.90 24.24
N ILE A 339 3.73 3.56 24.12
CA ILE A 339 3.76 2.67 25.28
C ILE A 339 5.04 2.78 26.12
N LYS A 340 6.11 3.42 25.61
CA LYS A 340 7.29 3.76 26.43
C LYS A 340 6.92 4.76 27.54
N PHE A 341 5.93 5.61 27.29
CA PHE A 341 5.44 6.61 28.24
C PHE A 341 4.24 6.11 29.04
N ASP A 342 3.28 5.45 28.39
CA ASP A 342 2.11 4.86 29.05
C ASP A 342 2.03 3.34 28.82
N ASN A 343 2.79 2.60 29.62
CA ASN A 343 2.87 1.16 29.54
C ASN A 343 1.69 0.40 30.19
N LYS A 344 0.69 1.12 30.70
CA LYS A 344 -0.53 0.55 31.31
C LYS A 344 -1.78 0.78 30.47
N ASN A 345 -1.67 1.43 29.31
CA ASN A 345 -2.78 1.62 28.41
C ASN A 345 -3.14 0.33 27.66
N ALA A 346 -4.24 -0.31 28.05
CA ALA A 346 -4.71 -1.56 27.44
C ALA A 346 -5.08 -1.42 25.95
N ASP A 347 -5.67 -0.28 25.55
CA ASP A 347 -6.07 -0.06 24.15
C ASP A 347 -4.82 0.01 23.25
N ALA A 348 -3.74 0.66 23.68
CA ALA A 348 -2.51 0.74 22.90
C ALA A 348 -1.93 -0.65 22.57
N TYR A 349 -1.87 -1.58 23.54
CA TYR A 349 -1.43 -2.95 23.27
C TYR A 349 -2.39 -3.68 22.33
N TYR A 350 -3.70 -3.48 22.49
CA TYR A 350 -4.70 -4.02 21.58
C TYR A 350 -4.51 -3.51 20.13
N ARG A 351 -4.30 -2.21 19.94
CA ARG A 351 -4.05 -1.59 18.61
C ARG A 351 -2.75 -2.08 17.97
N ILE A 352 -1.71 -2.31 18.77
CA ILE A 352 -0.47 -2.96 18.31
C ILE A 352 -0.77 -4.37 17.83
N GLY A 353 -1.52 -5.16 18.60
CA GLY A 353 -1.97 -6.49 18.21
C GLY A 353 -2.75 -6.48 16.88
N ILE A 354 -3.70 -5.56 16.69
CA ILE A 354 -4.42 -5.42 15.41
C ILE A 354 -3.43 -5.19 14.26
N SER A 355 -2.48 -4.27 14.43
CA SER A 355 -1.50 -3.94 13.39
C SER A 355 -0.63 -5.15 13.04
N LEU A 356 -0.16 -5.90 14.04
CA LEU A 356 0.59 -7.15 13.84
C LEU A 356 -0.24 -8.24 13.16
N ASN A 357 -1.52 -8.37 13.50
CA ASN A 357 -2.44 -9.31 12.87
C ASN A 357 -2.60 -9.01 11.36
N GLN A 358 -2.75 -7.74 10.99
CA GLN A 358 -2.86 -7.31 9.59
C GLN A 358 -1.54 -7.50 8.82
N LEU A 359 -0.40 -7.40 9.51
CA LEU A 359 0.93 -7.71 8.96
C LEU A 359 1.26 -9.21 8.94
N GLU A 360 0.29 -10.08 9.24
CA GLU A 360 0.45 -11.54 9.30
C GLU A 360 1.46 -12.02 10.36
N ARG A 361 1.83 -11.16 11.32
CA ARG A 361 2.72 -11.44 12.45
C ARG A 361 1.92 -11.99 13.63
N TYR A 362 1.20 -13.10 13.38
CA TYR A 362 0.16 -13.62 14.28
C TYR A 362 0.67 -14.02 15.67
N LYS A 363 1.88 -14.58 15.79
CA LYS A 363 2.43 -14.97 17.10
C LYS A 363 2.68 -13.76 17.99
N GLU A 364 3.32 -12.72 17.44
CA GLU A 364 3.56 -11.47 18.15
C GLU A 364 2.23 -10.77 18.49
N SER A 365 1.28 -10.78 17.56
CA SER A 365 -0.07 -10.25 17.80
C SER A 365 -0.73 -10.85 19.04
N LEU A 366 -0.61 -12.17 19.24
CA LEU A 366 -1.17 -12.85 20.41
C LEU A 366 -0.52 -12.38 21.71
N GLU A 367 0.79 -12.19 21.76
CA GLU A 367 1.49 -11.69 22.95
C GLU A 367 0.99 -10.30 23.38
N TYR A 368 0.74 -9.41 22.41
CA TYR A 368 0.19 -8.08 22.67
C TYR A 368 -1.28 -8.11 23.06
N PHE A 369 -2.08 -9.02 22.49
CA PHE A 369 -3.46 -9.22 22.93
C PHE A 369 -3.53 -9.76 24.36
N ASP A 370 -2.69 -10.74 24.73
CA ASP A 370 -2.60 -11.24 26.11
C ASP A 370 -2.23 -10.10 27.08
N LYS A 371 -1.34 -9.20 26.65
CA LYS A 371 -1.00 -8.02 27.44
C LYS A 371 -2.19 -7.08 27.61
N ALA A 372 -2.96 -6.82 26.54
CA ALA A 372 -4.17 -6.01 26.60
C ALA A 372 -5.23 -6.62 27.54
N ILE A 373 -5.43 -7.95 27.49
CA ILE A 373 -6.32 -8.69 28.41
C ILE A 373 -5.85 -8.53 29.86
N SER A 374 -4.54 -8.69 30.12
CA SER A 374 -3.98 -8.54 31.47
C SER A 374 -4.17 -7.13 32.06
N LEU A 375 -4.36 -6.13 31.20
CA LEU A 375 -4.65 -4.75 31.56
C LEU A 375 -6.15 -4.42 31.55
N ASN A 376 -7.01 -5.44 31.44
CA ASN A 376 -8.48 -5.35 31.43
C ASN A 376 -9.04 -4.50 30.27
N ILE A 377 -8.58 -4.73 29.04
CA ILE A 377 -9.24 -4.16 27.85
C ILE A 377 -10.72 -4.57 27.81
N ASN A 378 -11.60 -3.63 27.47
CA ASN A 378 -13.03 -3.85 27.36
C ASN A 378 -13.51 -3.65 25.91
N ASP A 379 -12.99 -4.49 25.00
CA ASP A 379 -13.45 -4.55 23.61
C ASP A 379 -13.68 -6.01 23.20
N ILE A 380 -14.92 -6.33 22.84
CA ILE A 380 -15.32 -7.67 22.41
C ILE A 380 -14.66 -8.09 21.10
N PHE A 381 -14.34 -7.13 20.22
CA PHE A 381 -13.68 -7.40 18.94
C PHE A 381 -12.24 -7.91 19.13
N LEU A 382 -11.65 -7.72 20.31
CA LEU A 382 -10.37 -8.35 20.66
C LEU A 382 -10.40 -9.88 20.40
N TYR A 383 -11.44 -10.57 20.87
CA TYR A 383 -11.55 -12.01 20.71
C TYR A 383 -11.69 -12.43 19.25
N TYR A 384 -12.27 -11.58 18.40
CA TYR A 384 -12.28 -11.80 16.95
C TYR A 384 -10.87 -11.72 16.34
N TYR A 385 -10.03 -10.78 16.76
CA TYR A 385 -8.64 -10.69 16.27
C TYR A 385 -7.74 -11.80 16.83
N ILE A 386 -7.96 -12.24 18.07
CA ILE A 386 -7.28 -13.41 18.64
C ILE A 386 -7.70 -14.68 17.86
N PHE A 387 -8.99 -14.83 17.58
CA PHE A 387 -9.50 -15.88 16.69
C PHE A 387 -8.78 -15.85 15.34
N SER A 388 -8.71 -14.69 14.68
CA SER A 388 -8.04 -14.52 13.39
C SER A 388 -6.58 -14.97 13.46
N SER A 389 -5.87 -14.57 14.51
CA SER A 389 -4.46 -14.95 14.71
C SER A 389 -4.30 -16.46 14.88
N ASN A 390 -5.11 -17.08 15.75
CA ASN A 390 -5.08 -18.52 15.98
C ASN A 390 -5.50 -19.32 14.74
N PHE A 391 -6.52 -18.87 14.01
CA PHE A 391 -6.97 -19.50 12.78
C PHE A 391 -5.86 -19.55 11.72
N ASN A 392 -5.16 -18.44 11.51
CA ASN A 392 -4.05 -18.38 10.54
C ASN A 392 -2.81 -19.18 11.00
N LEU A 393 -2.63 -19.33 12.32
CA LEU A 393 -1.64 -20.25 12.90
C LEU A 393 -2.06 -21.72 12.88
N GLN A 394 -3.28 -22.03 12.43
CA GLN A 394 -3.89 -23.37 12.40
C GLN A 394 -4.18 -23.95 13.80
N ASN A 395 -4.24 -23.10 14.81
CA ASN A 395 -4.66 -23.42 16.18
C ASN A 395 -6.20 -23.37 16.25
N TYR A 396 -6.87 -24.31 15.58
CA TYR A 396 -8.32 -24.22 15.34
C TYR A 396 -9.16 -24.40 16.61
N GLU A 397 -8.71 -25.21 17.58
CA GLU A 397 -9.38 -25.38 18.87
C GLU A 397 -9.37 -24.08 19.70
N GLU A 398 -8.20 -23.43 19.81
CA GLU A 398 -8.07 -22.14 20.48
C GLU A 398 -8.84 -21.05 19.73
N ALA A 399 -8.87 -21.09 18.40
CA ALA A 399 -9.69 -20.19 17.60
C ALA A 399 -11.20 -20.35 17.92
N ILE A 400 -11.68 -21.58 18.10
CA ILE A 400 -13.07 -21.87 18.50
C ILE A 400 -13.40 -21.27 19.88
N GLU A 401 -12.50 -21.38 20.86
CA GLU A 401 -12.71 -20.79 22.18
C GLU A 401 -12.86 -19.26 22.10
N ASN A 402 -11.97 -18.60 21.34
CA ASN A 402 -12.02 -17.14 21.18
C ASN A 402 -13.26 -16.66 20.43
N ILE A 403 -13.64 -17.33 19.34
CA ILE A 403 -14.85 -16.95 18.61
C ILE A 403 -16.13 -17.26 19.41
N ASN A 404 -16.12 -18.23 20.34
CA ASN A 404 -17.23 -18.44 21.27
C ASN A 404 -17.45 -17.21 22.15
N ASN A 405 -16.39 -16.67 22.75
CA ASN A 405 -16.49 -15.44 23.56
C ASN A 405 -17.09 -14.28 22.75
N PHE A 406 -16.67 -14.13 21.49
CA PHE A 406 -17.24 -13.13 20.57
C PHE A 406 -18.73 -13.36 20.27
N ILE A 407 -19.15 -14.60 20.02
CA ILE A 407 -20.54 -14.98 19.74
C ILE A 407 -21.42 -14.82 20.99
N GLU A 408 -20.94 -15.15 22.19
CA GLU A 408 -21.71 -15.02 23.43
C GLU A 408 -22.15 -13.56 23.67
N SER A 409 -21.28 -12.61 23.33
CA SER A 409 -21.60 -11.18 23.41
C SER A 409 -22.35 -10.66 22.17
N ASN A 410 -22.27 -11.36 21.04
CA ASN A 410 -22.93 -11.01 19.78
C ASN A 410 -23.72 -12.19 19.19
N PRO A 411 -24.82 -12.64 19.83
CA PRO A 411 -25.54 -13.86 19.45
C PRO A 411 -26.23 -13.80 18.09
N ASN A 412 -26.36 -12.62 17.50
CA ASN A 412 -26.92 -12.41 16.16
C ASN A 412 -25.83 -12.15 15.10
N SER A 413 -24.55 -12.36 15.41
CA SER A 413 -23.45 -12.16 14.48
C SER A 413 -23.29 -13.35 13.54
N GLU A 414 -23.75 -13.20 12.31
CA GLU A 414 -23.54 -14.18 11.22
C GLU A 414 -22.06 -14.54 11.04
N VAL A 415 -21.20 -13.51 11.03
CA VAL A 415 -19.74 -13.66 10.89
C VAL A 415 -19.15 -14.56 11.98
N GLY A 416 -19.65 -14.46 13.21
CA GLY A 416 -19.21 -15.32 14.32
C GLY A 416 -19.47 -16.79 14.04
N TYR A 417 -20.72 -17.15 13.70
CA TYR A 417 -21.09 -18.52 13.37
C TYR A 417 -20.36 -19.04 12.12
N TYR A 418 -20.26 -18.24 11.06
CA TYR A 418 -19.51 -18.59 9.86
C TYR A 418 -18.05 -18.96 10.18
N ASN A 419 -17.38 -18.14 11.00
CA ASN A 419 -15.98 -18.33 11.37
C ASN A 419 -15.74 -19.52 12.31
N ARG A 420 -16.67 -19.78 13.24
CA ARG A 420 -16.59 -20.98 14.09
C ARG A 420 -16.83 -22.25 13.27
N GLY A 421 -17.80 -22.23 12.35
CA GLY A 421 -18.03 -23.29 11.39
C GLY A 421 -16.81 -23.56 10.51
N LEU A 422 -16.08 -22.50 10.11
CA LEU A 422 -14.84 -22.61 9.33
C LEU A 422 -13.74 -23.37 10.09
N CYS A 423 -13.56 -23.11 11.39
CA CYS A 423 -12.64 -23.89 12.22
C CYS A 423 -13.07 -25.35 12.29
N CYS A 424 -14.36 -25.59 12.51
CA CYS A 424 -14.91 -26.93 12.62
C CYS A 424 -14.68 -27.75 11.34
N VAL A 425 -14.81 -27.14 10.15
CA VAL A 425 -14.48 -27.84 8.90
C VAL A 425 -13.00 -28.20 8.83
N ASN A 426 -12.09 -27.29 9.19
CA ASN A 426 -10.66 -27.58 9.15
C ASN A 426 -10.29 -28.73 10.09
N LEU A 427 -10.91 -28.79 11.28
CA LEU A 427 -10.75 -29.91 12.21
C LEU A 427 -11.39 -31.20 11.69
N ALA A 428 -12.58 -31.13 11.10
CA ALA A 428 -13.21 -32.30 10.47
C ALA A 428 -12.38 -32.84 9.28
N LEU A 429 -11.69 -31.99 8.53
CA LEU A 429 -10.84 -32.43 7.41
C LEU A 429 -9.62 -33.24 7.86
N GLN A 430 -9.22 -33.18 9.13
CA GLN A 430 -8.15 -34.01 9.69
C GLN A 430 -8.56 -35.49 9.79
N LYS A 431 -9.88 -35.78 9.83
CA LYS A 431 -10.47 -37.14 9.88
C LYS A 431 -10.06 -37.98 11.09
N ASP A 432 -9.82 -37.32 12.22
CA ASP A 432 -9.53 -37.98 13.50
C ASP A 432 -10.82 -38.40 14.24
N GLU A 433 -10.69 -38.96 15.45
CA GLU A 433 -11.79 -39.50 16.26
C GLU A 433 -12.92 -38.46 16.53
N ASN A 434 -12.59 -37.17 16.51
CA ASN A 434 -13.52 -36.06 16.72
C ASN A 434 -14.25 -35.60 15.43
N TYR A 435 -14.07 -36.30 14.30
CA TYR A 435 -14.67 -35.93 13.01
C TYR A 435 -16.16 -35.61 13.10
N ASN A 436 -16.96 -36.51 13.70
CA ASN A 436 -18.41 -36.35 13.77
C ASN A 436 -18.82 -35.12 14.59
N LYS A 437 -18.11 -34.85 15.70
CA LYS A 437 -18.35 -33.69 16.56
C LYS A 437 -18.17 -32.39 15.76
N TYR A 438 -17.03 -32.22 15.11
CA TYR A 438 -16.75 -31.00 14.36
C TYR A 438 -17.60 -30.89 13.09
N TYR A 439 -17.93 -32.00 12.45
CA TYR A 439 -18.86 -32.02 11.33
C TYR A 439 -20.25 -31.51 11.73
N GLU A 440 -20.82 -32.01 12.84
CA GLU A 440 -22.12 -31.55 13.35
C GLU A 440 -22.08 -30.07 13.75
N MET A 441 -21.00 -29.62 14.40
CA MET A 441 -20.82 -28.20 14.75
C MET A 441 -20.75 -27.32 13.50
N PHE A 442 -20.02 -27.73 12.47
CA PHE A 442 -19.98 -27.05 11.18
C PHE A 442 -21.38 -26.91 10.56
N GLU A 443 -22.17 -27.99 10.51
CA GLU A 443 -23.52 -27.93 9.91
C GLU A 443 -24.43 -26.99 10.69
N ASN A 444 -24.40 -27.06 12.03
CA ASN A 444 -25.21 -26.20 12.88
C ASN A 444 -24.85 -24.73 12.70
N ASP A 445 -23.56 -24.40 12.70
CA ASP A 445 -23.08 -23.03 12.59
C ASP A 445 -23.33 -22.41 11.21
N PHE A 446 -23.11 -23.15 10.12
CA PHE A 446 -23.44 -22.66 8.79
C PHE A 446 -24.94 -22.49 8.58
N ASN A 447 -25.76 -23.39 9.11
CA ASN A 447 -27.22 -23.23 9.07
C ASN A 447 -27.66 -21.99 9.87
N LYS A 448 -27.03 -21.71 11.03
CA LYS A 448 -27.34 -20.51 11.81
C LYS A 448 -26.90 -19.23 11.09
N ALA A 449 -25.73 -19.23 10.45
CA ALA A 449 -25.25 -18.12 9.62
C ALA A 449 -26.22 -17.82 8.46
N ILE A 450 -26.73 -18.87 7.77
CA ILE A 450 -27.73 -18.74 6.70
C ILE A 450 -29.08 -18.24 7.24
N GLU A 451 -29.49 -18.66 8.44
CA GLU A 451 -30.72 -18.18 9.09
C GLU A 451 -30.64 -16.67 9.39
N LEU A 452 -29.50 -16.22 9.92
CA LEU A 452 -29.25 -14.81 10.24
C LEU A 452 -29.13 -13.94 8.99
N LYS A 453 -28.60 -14.49 7.89
CA LYS A 453 -28.47 -13.81 6.60
C LYS A 453 -29.07 -14.64 5.47
N GLN A 454 -30.40 -14.56 5.37
CA GLN A 454 -31.16 -15.37 4.41
C GLN A 454 -30.71 -15.15 2.97
N ASN A 455 -30.61 -16.26 2.23
CA ASN A 455 -30.25 -16.29 0.80
C ASN A 455 -28.91 -15.62 0.48
N ASP A 456 -27.96 -15.61 1.41
CA ASP A 456 -26.60 -15.17 1.11
C ASP A 456 -25.89 -16.19 0.19
N GLU A 457 -25.67 -15.78 -1.06
CA GLU A 457 -24.98 -16.55 -2.09
C GLU A 457 -23.58 -17.00 -1.68
N PHE A 458 -22.84 -16.17 -0.92
CA PHE A 458 -21.48 -16.45 -0.50
C PHE A 458 -21.46 -17.56 0.56
N ILE A 459 -22.29 -17.47 1.61
CA ILE A 459 -22.32 -18.48 2.69
C ILE A 459 -22.77 -19.84 2.13
N LEU A 460 -23.80 -19.87 1.28
CA LEU A 460 -24.26 -21.10 0.62
C LEU A 460 -23.18 -21.73 -0.26
N SER A 461 -22.46 -20.91 -1.04
CA SER A 461 -21.35 -21.37 -1.88
C SER A 461 -20.20 -21.96 -1.04
N LYS A 462 -19.87 -21.32 0.09
CA LYS A 462 -18.84 -21.80 1.02
C LYS A 462 -19.24 -23.13 1.65
N MET A 463 -20.46 -23.25 2.15
CA MET A 463 -21.01 -24.49 2.70
C MET A 463 -20.97 -25.63 1.68
N GLY A 464 -21.39 -25.37 0.43
CA GLY A 464 -21.31 -26.34 -0.67
C GLY A 464 -19.89 -26.79 -0.98
N GLY A 465 -18.94 -25.85 -1.00
CA GLY A 465 -17.51 -26.14 -1.16
C GLY A 465 -16.94 -27.01 -0.02
N PHE A 466 -17.33 -26.75 1.23
CA PHE A 466 -16.92 -27.58 2.36
C PHE A 466 -17.53 -28.98 2.31
N TYR A 467 -18.80 -29.12 1.93
CA TYR A 467 -19.38 -30.45 1.68
C TYR A 467 -18.63 -31.23 0.60
N TYR A 468 -18.18 -30.56 -0.47
CA TYR A 468 -17.34 -31.20 -1.48
C TYR A 468 -16.02 -31.71 -0.91
N LEU A 469 -15.32 -30.89 -0.11
CA LEU A 469 -14.04 -31.27 0.51
C LEU A 469 -14.19 -32.43 1.49
N LEU A 470 -15.29 -32.46 2.25
CA LEU A 470 -15.62 -33.54 3.18
C LEU A 470 -16.14 -34.82 2.47
N GLY A 471 -16.41 -34.76 1.16
CA GLY A 471 -16.86 -35.89 0.35
C GLY A 471 -18.38 -36.12 0.30
N TYR A 472 -19.19 -35.19 0.86
CA TYR A 472 -20.65 -35.25 0.81
C TYR A 472 -21.18 -34.63 -0.48
N TYR A 473 -20.96 -35.31 -1.60
CA TYR A 473 -21.28 -34.79 -2.93
C TYR A 473 -22.79 -34.48 -3.13
N ASP A 474 -23.69 -35.26 -2.55
CA ASP A 474 -25.14 -34.98 -2.64
C ASP A 474 -25.54 -33.70 -1.89
N LYS A 475 -24.94 -33.46 -0.70
CA LYS A 475 -25.15 -32.22 0.06
C LYS A 475 -24.53 -31.02 -0.67
N CYS A 476 -23.33 -31.18 -1.25
CA CYS A 476 -22.72 -30.20 -2.17
C CYS A 476 -23.71 -29.79 -3.28
N LEU A 477 -24.26 -30.77 -4.01
CA LEU A 477 -25.18 -30.52 -5.12
C LEU A 477 -26.42 -29.74 -4.66
N ASN A 478 -26.98 -30.07 -3.50
CA ASN A 478 -28.13 -29.36 -2.94
C ASN A 478 -27.80 -27.87 -2.65
N GLN A 479 -26.68 -27.57 -2.00
CA GLN A 479 -26.32 -26.17 -1.72
C GLN A 479 -26.06 -25.37 -2.99
N PHE A 480 -25.34 -25.93 -3.96
CA PHE A 480 -25.11 -25.23 -5.23
C PHE A 480 -26.39 -25.10 -6.09
N ASN A 481 -27.38 -25.97 -5.93
CA ASN A 481 -28.70 -25.75 -6.54
C ASN A 481 -29.40 -24.52 -5.95
N LYS A 482 -29.35 -24.34 -4.61
CA LYS A 482 -29.87 -23.13 -3.96
C LYS A 482 -29.14 -21.86 -4.42
N VAL A 483 -27.81 -21.91 -4.58
CA VAL A 483 -27.06 -20.80 -5.15
C VAL A 483 -27.54 -20.47 -6.57
N ILE A 484 -27.78 -21.48 -7.40
CA ILE A 484 -28.28 -21.30 -8.78
C ILE A 484 -29.72 -20.74 -8.80
N GLU A 485 -30.55 -21.06 -7.81
CA GLU A 485 -31.88 -20.46 -7.65
C GLU A 485 -31.79 -18.94 -7.42
N ILE A 486 -30.79 -18.49 -6.66
CA ILE A 486 -30.50 -17.07 -6.40
C ILE A 486 -29.83 -16.42 -7.62
N ASN A 487 -28.78 -17.05 -8.14
CA ASN A 487 -27.97 -16.56 -9.25
C ASN A 487 -27.72 -17.66 -10.28
N LYS A 488 -28.53 -17.63 -11.35
CA LYS A 488 -28.47 -18.60 -12.47
C LYS A 488 -27.20 -18.49 -13.32
N GLU A 489 -26.41 -17.44 -13.15
CA GLU A 489 -25.18 -17.21 -13.91
C GLU A 489 -23.91 -17.42 -13.07
N ASN A 490 -24.02 -17.99 -11.86
CA ASN A 490 -22.87 -18.27 -11.02
C ASN A 490 -22.02 -19.42 -11.60
N ASP A 491 -20.90 -19.08 -12.26
CA ASP A 491 -20.00 -20.04 -12.91
C ASP A 491 -19.41 -21.06 -11.94
N SER A 492 -19.07 -20.61 -10.73
CA SER A 492 -18.48 -21.44 -9.67
C SER A 492 -19.42 -22.56 -9.20
N SER A 493 -20.72 -22.31 -9.11
CA SER A 493 -21.71 -23.29 -8.70
C SER A 493 -21.83 -24.43 -9.70
N TYR A 494 -21.87 -24.10 -11.00
CA TYR A 494 -21.84 -25.11 -12.05
C TYR A 494 -20.51 -25.87 -12.07
N TYR A 495 -19.39 -25.20 -11.83
CA TYR A 495 -18.08 -25.87 -11.72
C TYR A 495 -18.06 -26.92 -10.60
N TYR A 496 -18.47 -26.55 -9.38
CA TYR A 496 -18.53 -27.48 -8.25
C TYR A 496 -19.57 -28.59 -8.44
N LYS A 497 -20.71 -28.33 -9.09
CA LYS A 497 -21.63 -29.40 -9.50
C LYS A 497 -20.96 -30.37 -10.47
N GLY A 498 -20.20 -29.87 -11.45
CA GLY A 498 -19.40 -30.70 -12.34
C GLY A 498 -18.41 -31.60 -11.60
N LEU A 499 -17.73 -31.05 -10.58
CA LEU A 499 -16.84 -31.81 -9.70
C LEU A 499 -17.58 -32.87 -8.87
N CYS A 500 -18.74 -32.53 -8.30
CA CYS A 500 -19.57 -33.44 -7.52
C CYS A 500 -20.09 -34.59 -8.42
N TYR A 501 -20.58 -34.30 -9.63
CA TYR A 501 -20.98 -35.35 -10.59
C TYR A 501 -19.82 -36.22 -11.08
N TYR A 502 -18.62 -35.65 -11.24
CA TYR A 502 -17.42 -36.41 -11.60
C TYR A 502 -17.12 -37.49 -10.54
N HIS A 503 -17.10 -37.13 -9.25
CA HIS A 503 -16.84 -38.09 -8.18
C HIS A 503 -17.98 -39.11 -7.99
N LEU A 504 -19.22 -38.70 -8.29
CA LEU A 504 -20.37 -39.60 -8.38
C LEU A 504 -20.36 -40.48 -9.66
N LYS A 505 -19.31 -40.39 -10.49
CA LYS A 505 -19.13 -41.10 -11.76
C LYS A 505 -20.22 -40.82 -12.81
N ASN A 506 -20.96 -39.72 -12.67
CA ASN A 506 -21.92 -39.26 -13.66
C ASN A 506 -21.25 -38.27 -14.64
N TYR A 507 -20.39 -38.81 -15.50
CA TYR A 507 -19.53 -38.03 -16.40
C TYR A 507 -20.30 -37.17 -17.41
N ASN A 508 -21.49 -37.59 -17.84
CA ASN A 508 -22.31 -36.81 -18.77
C ASN A 508 -22.86 -35.54 -18.12
N GLU A 509 -23.40 -35.64 -16.89
CA GLU A 509 -23.84 -34.46 -16.15
C GLU A 509 -22.66 -33.58 -15.72
N ALA A 510 -21.49 -34.18 -15.44
CA ALA A 510 -20.28 -33.41 -15.17
C ALA A 510 -19.90 -32.50 -16.35
N ILE A 511 -19.82 -33.04 -17.58
CA ILE A 511 -19.54 -32.24 -18.80
C ILE A 511 -20.57 -31.14 -18.99
N LYS A 512 -21.86 -31.47 -18.89
CA LYS A 512 -22.94 -30.49 -19.05
C LYS A 512 -22.82 -29.32 -18.07
N ASN A 513 -22.49 -29.59 -16.81
CA ASN A 513 -22.30 -28.53 -15.82
C ASN A 513 -21.02 -27.73 -16.10
N TYR A 514 -19.93 -28.37 -16.54
CA TYR A 514 -18.74 -27.63 -16.97
C TYR A 514 -18.98 -26.76 -18.20
N ASP A 515 -19.78 -27.20 -19.18
CA ASP A 515 -20.14 -26.38 -20.34
C ASP A 515 -20.91 -25.12 -19.93
N ILE A 516 -21.83 -25.27 -18.97
CA ILE A 516 -22.58 -24.14 -18.42
C ILE A 516 -21.66 -23.21 -17.62
N SER A 517 -20.76 -23.77 -16.81
CA SER A 517 -19.76 -23.01 -16.06
C SER A 517 -18.86 -22.19 -17.00
N GLU A 518 -18.35 -22.81 -18.07
CA GLU A 518 -17.50 -22.15 -19.07
C GLU A 518 -18.24 -21.01 -19.78
N LYS A 519 -19.53 -21.21 -20.09
CA LYS A 519 -20.40 -20.19 -20.70
C LYS A 519 -20.53 -18.95 -19.83
N TYR A 520 -20.73 -19.12 -18.52
CA TYR A 520 -20.92 -18.01 -17.59
C TYR A 520 -19.62 -17.42 -17.04
N SER A 521 -18.50 -18.12 -17.21
CA SER A 521 -17.23 -17.65 -16.68
C SER A 521 -16.74 -16.38 -17.39
N LYS A 522 -16.42 -15.34 -16.62
CA LYS A 522 -15.89 -14.06 -17.11
C LYS A 522 -14.36 -14.04 -17.17
N SER A 523 -13.70 -14.88 -16.37
CA SER A 523 -12.24 -14.98 -16.30
C SER A 523 -11.71 -16.06 -17.26
N SER A 524 -10.72 -15.72 -18.08
CA SER A 524 -10.08 -16.71 -18.97
C SER A 524 -9.35 -17.79 -18.19
N HIS A 525 -8.83 -17.49 -16.98
CA HIS A 525 -8.14 -18.48 -16.14
C HIS A 525 -9.13 -19.51 -15.60
N ASN A 526 -10.32 -19.07 -15.19
CA ASN A 526 -11.39 -19.96 -14.75
C ASN A 526 -11.85 -20.85 -15.90
N LYS A 527 -12.03 -20.30 -17.11
CA LYS A 527 -12.35 -21.09 -18.32
C LYS A 527 -11.33 -22.20 -18.58
N LEU A 528 -10.03 -21.91 -18.46
CA LEU A 528 -8.97 -22.91 -18.65
C LEU A 528 -9.07 -24.04 -17.61
N SER A 529 -9.28 -23.69 -16.34
CA SER A 529 -9.48 -24.68 -15.27
C SER A 529 -10.70 -25.58 -15.54
N ILE A 530 -11.81 -25.00 -16.01
CA ILE A 530 -13.02 -25.72 -16.40
C ILE A 530 -12.75 -26.65 -17.59
N GLN A 531 -12.07 -26.17 -18.63
CA GLN A 531 -11.69 -26.96 -19.81
C GLN A 531 -10.78 -28.14 -19.43
N ASN A 532 -9.84 -27.96 -18.49
CA ASN A 532 -9.01 -29.04 -17.96
C ASN A 532 -9.88 -30.13 -17.31
N ARG A 533 -10.85 -29.76 -16.47
CA ARG A 533 -11.79 -30.73 -15.89
C ARG A 533 -12.63 -31.44 -16.94
N LYS A 534 -13.09 -30.74 -17.98
CA LYS A 534 -13.80 -31.35 -19.12
C LYS A 534 -12.97 -32.42 -19.81
N ILE A 535 -11.69 -32.16 -20.06
CA ILE A 535 -10.77 -33.14 -20.65
C ILE A 535 -10.64 -34.37 -19.75
N GLU A 536 -10.46 -34.19 -18.44
CA GLU A 536 -10.39 -35.30 -17.48
C GLU A 536 -11.65 -36.18 -17.55
N VAL A 537 -12.83 -35.57 -17.71
CA VAL A 537 -14.11 -36.30 -17.82
C VAL A 537 -14.25 -36.98 -19.17
N LEU A 538 -13.87 -36.32 -20.28
CA LEU A 538 -13.94 -36.86 -21.63
C LEU A 538 -13.02 -38.09 -21.79
N LEU A 539 -11.84 -38.07 -21.16
CA LEU A 539 -10.93 -39.22 -21.12
C LEU A 539 -11.57 -40.43 -20.44
N LYS A 540 -12.46 -40.22 -19.46
CA LYS A 540 -13.21 -41.30 -18.80
C LYS A 540 -14.36 -41.87 -19.64
N LEU A 541 -14.76 -41.20 -20.71
CA LEU A 541 -15.87 -41.60 -21.58
C LEU A 541 -15.45 -42.43 -22.81
N GLU A 542 -14.14 -42.68 -22.99
CA GLU A 542 -13.45 -43.57 -23.96
C GLU A 542 -13.79 -43.43 -25.47
N SER A 543 -14.90 -42.79 -25.86
CA SER A 543 -15.44 -42.73 -27.23
C SER A 543 -15.41 -41.33 -27.86
N LYS A 544 -14.68 -40.38 -27.27
CA LYS A 544 -14.70 -38.94 -27.63
C LYS A 544 -13.35 -38.37 -28.09
N GLU A 545 -12.57 -39.13 -28.84
CA GLU A 545 -11.22 -38.73 -29.29
C GLU A 545 -11.20 -37.42 -30.09
N ASN A 546 -12.16 -37.21 -31.00
CA ASN A 546 -12.25 -35.97 -31.78
C ASN A 546 -12.63 -34.76 -30.92
N ASP A 547 -13.49 -34.94 -29.92
CA ASP A 547 -13.89 -33.86 -29.01
C ASP A 547 -12.72 -33.45 -28.12
N ILE A 548 -11.94 -34.43 -27.65
CA ILE A 548 -10.70 -34.21 -26.90
C ILE A 548 -9.69 -33.45 -27.78
N PHE A 549 -9.46 -33.90 -29.01
CA PHE A 549 -8.54 -33.23 -29.95
C PHE A 549 -8.96 -31.78 -30.24
N ASN A 550 -10.23 -31.54 -30.54
CA ASN A 550 -10.75 -30.22 -30.85
C ASN A 550 -10.69 -29.29 -29.63
N LEU A 551 -11.01 -29.79 -28.43
CA LEU A 551 -10.93 -29.00 -27.20
C LEU A 551 -9.49 -28.61 -26.88
N TYR A 552 -8.54 -29.55 -27.00
CA TYR A 552 -7.11 -29.25 -26.86
C TYR A 552 -6.63 -28.20 -27.86
N LYS A 553 -6.99 -28.37 -29.15
CA LYS A 553 -6.64 -27.42 -30.20
C LYS A 553 -7.18 -26.03 -29.87
N ASN A 554 -8.43 -25.92 -29.44
CA ASN A 554 -9.07 -24.65 -29.09
C ASN A 554 -8.45 -23.98 -27.85
N VAL A 555 -8.16 -24.74 -26.79
CA VAL A 555 -7.47 -24.24 -25.59
C VAL A 555 -6.12 -23.63 -25.96
N ILE A 556 -5.31 -24.35 -26.74
CA ILE A 556 -3.99 -23.89 -27.20
C ILE A 556 -4.13 -22.61 -28.03
N LEU A 557 -5.10 -22.57 -28.96
CA LEU A 557 -5.33 -21.42 -29.84
C LEU A 557 -5.87 -20.19 -29.08
N GLU A 558 -6.79 -20.35 -28.13
CA GLU A 558 -7.32 -19.23 -27.32
C GLU A 558 -6.28 -18.62 -26.39
N LEU A 559 -5.50 -19.47 -25.72
CA LEU A 559 -4.38 -19.01 -24.88
C LEU A 559 -3.38 -18.22 -25.70
N TYR A 560 -3.08 -18.69 -26.91
CA TYR A 560 -2.20 -17.98 -27.83
C TYR A 560 -2.79 -16.61 -28.24
N LYS A 561 -4.09 -16.56 -28.59
CA LYS A 561 -4.80 -15.31 -28.94
C LYS A 561 -4.78 -14.30 -27.80
N LYS A 562 -4.98 -14.74 -26.56
CA LYS A 562 -5.00 -13.84 -25.40
C LYS A 562 -3.62 -13.27 -25.09
N ILE A 563 -2.57 -14.10 -25.18
CA ILE A 563 -1.18 -13.66 -25.00
C ILE A 563 -0.79 -12.65 -26.09
N PHE A 564 -1.22 -12.86 -27.33
CA PHE A 564 -0.94 -11.97 -28.47
C PHE A 564 -1.63 -10.59 -28.34
N ASN A 565 -2.82 -10.54 -27.71
CA ASN A 565 -3.58 -9.30 -27.51
C ASN A 565 -3.07 -8.44 -26.34
N GLU A 566 -2.39 -9.02 -25.34
CA GLU A 566 -2.02 -8.31 -24.11
C GLU A 566 -0.53 -7.90 -24.02
N ARG A 567 0.43 -8.54 -24.75
CA ARG A 567 1.86 -8.13 -24.78
C ARG A 567 2.60 -8.47 -26.09
N ILE A 568 3.70 -7.74 -26.33
CA ILE A 568 4.63 -7.83 -27.48
C ILE A 568 5.72 -8.88 -27.22
N PHE A 569 6.05 -9.72 -28.21
CA PHE A 569 6.83 -10.97 -28.01
C PHE A 569 8.36 -10.85 -28.17
N TYR A 570 9.08 -11.56 -27.27
CA TYR A 570 10.16 -12.51 -27.58
C TYR A 570 9.62 -13.95 -27.51
N THR A 571 10.16 -14.92 -28.25
CA THR A 571 9.84 -16.37 -28.15
C THR A 571 9.95 -16.96 -26.73
N TYR A 572 10.50 -16.22 -25.77
CA TYR A 572 10.63 -16.55 -24.35
C TYR A 572 9.32 -16.45 -23.54
N ASP A 573 8.47 -15.46 -23.80
CA ASP A 573 7.26 -15.21 -23.00
C ASP A 573 6.17 -16.28 -23.22
N LEU A 574 6.21 -16.95 -24.36
CA LEU A 574 5.35 -18.08 -24.68
C LEU A 574 5.60 -19.28 -23.75
N PHE A 575 6.83 -19.48 -23.27
CA PHE A 575 7.25 -20.72 -22.61
C PHE A 575 7.45 -20.65 -21.08
N ASN A 576 7.55 -19.46 -20.47
CA ASN A 576 7.39 -19.34 -19.01
C ASN A 576 5.92 -19.37 -18.58
N ILE A 577 4.99 -18.89 -19.42
CA ILE A 577 3.54 -19.08 -19.20
C ILE A 577 3.14 -20.52 -19.56
N SER A 578 3.86 -21.16 -20.50
CA SER A 578 3.78 -22.61 -20.71
C SER A 578 4.38 -23.43 -19.56
N SER A 579 5.18 -22.88 -18.65
CA SER A 579 5.63 -23.63 -17.47
C SER A 579 4.58 -23.67 -16.35
N SER A 580 3.44 -22.99 -16.50
CA SER A 580 2.22 -23.29 -15.74
C SER A 580 1.28 -24.11 -16.60
N ILE A 581 1.02 -23.74 -17.85
CA ILE A 581 0.00 -24.40 -18.66
C ILE A 581 0.46 -25.74 -19.22
N THR A 582 1.68 -25.84 -19.74
CA THR A 582 2.31 -27.14 -20.05
C THR A 582 2.65 -27.88 -18.77
N ARG A 583 2.95 -27.21 -17.64
CA ARG A 583 3.10 -27.88 -16.34
C ARG A 583 1.77 -28.40 -15.81
N ASP A 584 0.62 -27.80 -16.11
CA ASP A 584 -0.73 -28.23 -15.71
C ASP A 584 -1.23 -29.32 -16.65
N LEU A 585 -0.96 -29.21 -17.96
CA LEU A 585 -1.11 -30.28 -18.96
C LEU A 585 -0.19 -31.49 -18.68
N LEU A 586 1.02 -31.27 -18.16
CA LEU A 586 1.97 -32.32 -17.74
C LEU A 586 1.78 -32.76 -16.27
N TYR A 587 1.09 -31.98 -15.44
CA TYR A 587 0.66 -32.36 -14.09
C TYR A 587 -0.57 -33.26 -14.17
N ILE A 588 -1.44 -33.04 -15.16
CA ILE A 588 -2.43 -34.02 -15.62
C ILE A 588 -1.72 -35.33 -16.03
N LYS A 589 -0.59 -35.26 -16.74
CA LYS A 589 0.24 -36.45 -17.07
C LYS A 589 0.83 -37.17 -15.85
N ASN A 590 1.19 -36.46 -14.77
CA ASN A 590 1.76 -37.09 -13.56
C ASN A 590 0.71 -37.52 -12.51
N LYS A 591 -0.56 -37.11 -12.64
CA LYS A 591 -1.68 -37.60 -11.79
C LYS A 591 -2.46 -38.77 -12.40
N ILE A 592 -2.16 -39.18 -13.62
CA ILE A 592 -2.68 -40.42 -14.21
C ILE A 592 -1.84 -41.59 -13.66
N TYR A 593 -2.16 -42.03 -12.44
CA TYR A 593 -2.02 -43.44 -12.08
C TYR A 593 -3.37 -44.09 -12.40
N ILE A 594 -3.52 -44.54 -13.64
CA ILE A 594 -4.60 -45.43 -14.03
C ILE A 594 -3.93 -46.61 -14.71
N ASP A 595 -3.88 -47.70 -13.96
CA ASP A 595 -3.61 -49.09 -14.32
C ASP A 595 -2.70 -49.38 -15.54
N GLU A 596 -1.55 -49.99 -15.26
CA GLU A 596 -0.39 -50.18 -16.11
C GLU A 596 -0.57 -50.95 -17.44
N ASN A 597 -1.77 -51.27 -17.96
CA ASN A 597 -1.85 -52.16 -19.12
C ASN A 597 -2.88 -51.91 -20.24
N LYS A 598 -3.72 -50.88 -20.21
CA LYS A 598 -4.59 -50.59 -21.38
C LYS A 598 -4.87 -49.10 -21.56
N ILE A 599 -4.10 -48.50 -22.47
CA ILE A 599 -4.44 -47.50 -23.50
C ILE A 599 -3.15 -46.72 -23.78
N ILE A 600 -2.37 -47.26 -24.72
CA ILE A 600 -1.24 -46.59 -25.34
C ILE A 600 -1.83 -45.72 -26.46
N PHE A 601 -2.05 -44.44 -26.18
CA PHE A 601 -2.02 -43.42 -27.24
C PHE A 601 -0.83 -42.51 -26.96
N ASN A 602 0.23 -42.72 -27.72
CA ASN A 602 1.49 -42.00 -27.57
C ASN A 602 1.28 -40.60 -28.16
N ASN A 603 1.34 -39.54 -27.34
CA ASN A 603 1.17 -38.11 -27.70
C ASN A 603 1.96 -37.63 -28.95
N LYS A 604 2.92 -38.41 -29.44
CA LYS A 604 3.64 -38.25 -30.70
C LYS A 604 2.71 -38.17 -31.91
N GLU A 605 1.65 -38.97 -31.95
CA GLU A 605 0.72 -39.01 -33.10
C GLU A 605 -0.05 -37.71 -33.24
N ILE A 606 -0.49 -37.11 -32.12
CA ILE A 606 -1.20 -35.83 -32.10
C ILE A 606 -0.26 -34.70 -32.54
N ILE A 607 0.98 -34.66 -32.02
CA ILE A 607 1.98 -33.67 -32.43
C ILE A 607 2.31 -33.81 -33.91
N ASN A 608 2.53 -35.03 -34.40
CA ASN A 608 2.77 -35.28 -35.82
C ASN A 608 1.57 -34.82 -36.66
N LYS A 609 0.33 -35.10 -36.23
CA LYS A 609 -0.89 -34.68 -36.93
C LYS A 609 -1.02 -33.15 -36.99
N LEU A 610 -0.66 -32.43 -35.93
CA LEU A 610 -0.64 -30.96 -35.92
C LEU A 610 0.43 -30.40 -36.87
N ILE A 611 1.64 -30.95 -36.87
CA ILE A 611 2.71 -30.52 -37.80
C ILE A 611 2.31 -30.84 -39.26
N LEU A 612 1.74 -32.03 -39.51
CA LEU A 612 1.28 -32.40 -40.84
C LEU A 612 0.13 -31.52 -41.33
N ASP A 613 -0.81 -31.14 -40.45
CA ASP A 613 -1.89 -30.17 -40.74
C ASP A 613 -1.28 -28.84 -41.22
N ASP A 614 -0.28 -28.33 -40.50
CA ASP A 614 0.44 -27.08 -40.83
C ASP A 614 1.17 -27.13 -42.18
N PHE A 615 1.92 -28.22 -42.46
CA PHE A 615 2.65 -28.39 -43.71
C PHE A 615 1.73 -28.71 -44.91
N SER A 616 0.50 -29.17 -44.67
CA SER A 616 -0.49 -29.45 -45.71
C SER A 616 -1.24 -28.20 -46.21
N ASN A 617 -1.25 -27.10 -45.44
CA ASN A 617 -1.95 -25.88 -45.79
C ASN A 617 -1.10 -24.99 -46.73
N LYS A 618 -1.61 -24.71 -47.94
CA LYS A 618 -0.84 -24.07 -49.03
C LYS A 618 -0.78 -22.53 -48.99
N GLU A 619 -1.35 -21.88 -47.96
CA GLU A 619 -1.32 -20.41 -47.82
C GLU A 619 0.08 -19.84 -47.44
N TYR A 620 1.08 -20.69 -47.18
CA TYR A 620 2.38 -20.29 -46.60
C TYR A 620 3.55 -20.17 -47.60
N TYR A 621 3.28 -20.18 -48.90
CA TYR A 621 4.27 -19.86 -49.95
C TYR A 621 4.14 -18.37 -50.35
N TYR A 622 4.86 -17.46 -49.69
CA TYR A 622 4.84 -16.05 -50.11
C TYR A 622 5.62 -15.84 -51.41
N GLU A 623 5.06 -15.05 -52.34
CA GLU A 623 5.68 -14.62 -53.60
C GLU A 623 6.96 -13.81 -53.36
N ILE A 624 8.11 -14.47 -53.30
CA ILE A 624 9.41 -13.77 -53.33
C ILE A 624 9.62 -13.26 -54.76
N LYS A 625 9.70 -11.94 -54.95
CA LYS A 625 9.98 -11.31 -56.26
C LYS A 625 11.39 -11.59 -56.79
N SER A 626 12.31 -12.01 -55.91
CA SER A 626 13.67 -12.40 -56.23
C SER A 626 13.78 -13.91 -56.47
N ASN A 627 14.51 -14.30 -57.52
CA ASN A 627 14.80 -15.71 -57.79
C ASN A 627 16.02 -16.24 -56.99
N SER A 628 16.57 -15.42 -56.07
CA SER A 628 17.76 -15.74 -55.29
C SER A 628 17.61 -15.34 -53.82
N LEU A 629 18.16 -16.18 -52.93
CA LEU A 629 18.40 -15.88 -51.53
C LEU A 629 19.86 -16.20 -51.15
N TYR A 630 20.37 -15.51 -50.13
CA TYR A 630 21.78 -15.56 -49.74
C TYR A 630 21.95 -16.13 -48.34
N ASN A 631 23.01 -16.92 -48.16
CA ASN A 631 23.40 -17.49 -46.86
C ASN A 631 24.82 -17.03 -46.50
N TYR A 632 24.95 -16.31 -45.39
CA TYR A 632 26.25 -15.92 -44.81
C TYR A 632 26.71 -17.02 -43.87
N THR A 633 27.89 -17.57 -44.11
CA THR A 633 28.35 -18.74 -43.35
C THR A 633 29.85 -18.82 -43.27
N LYS A 634 30.34 -19.48 -42.21
CA LYS A 634 31.75 -19.84 -42.08
C LYS A 634 32.12 -20.94 -43.07
N VAL A 635 33.38 -20.96 -43.51
CA VAL A 635 33.94 -22.09 -44.25
C VAL A 635 34.19 -23.22 -43.24
N ASN A 636 33.32 -24.23 -43.27
CA ASN A 636 33.40 -25.41 -42.41
C ASN A 636 32.96 -26.67 -43.16
N LYS A 637 33.00 -27.82 -42.50
CA LYS A 637 32.69 -29.12 -43.11
C LYS A 637 31.30 -29.18 -43.75
N ASP A 638 30.27 -28.60 -43.13
CA ASP A 638 28.89 -28.67 -43.62
C ASP A 638 28.65 -27.69 -44.76
N THR A 639 29.23 -26.49 -44.68
CA THR A 639 29.25 -25.53 -45.79
C THR A 639 29.98 -26.12 -47.01
N LEU A 640 31.15 -26.74 -46.83
CA LEU A 640 31.89 -27.37 -47.92
C LEU A 640 31.12 -28.55 -48.54
N ARG A 641 30.44 -29.36 -47.72
CA ARG A 641 29.53 -30.41 -48.20
C ARG A 641 28.38 -29.84 -49.02
N SER A 642 27.79 -28.74 -48.58
CA SER A 642 26.75 -28.01 -49.31
C SER A 642 27.26 -27.54 -50.67
N ILE A 643 28.46 -26.96 -50.74
CA ILE A 643 29.10 -26.54 -52.00
C ILE A 643 29.38 -27.75 -52.90
N MET A 644 30.02 -28.80 -52.37
CA MET A 644 30.37 -30.02 -53.12
C MET A 644 29.14 -30.68 -53.77
N ASN A 645 28.01 -30.66 -53.07
CA ASN A 645 26.76 -31.29 -53.54
C ASN A 645 25.83 -30.33 -54.29
N ASN A 646 26.16 -29.04 -54.34
CA ASN A 646 25.30 -28.00 -54.91
C ASN A 646 23.90 -27.98 -54.28
N THR A 647 23.85 -28.04 -52.94
CA THR A 647 22.63 -28.11 -52.12
C THR A 647 22.70 -27.14 -50.95
N LEU A 648 21.57 -26.83 -50.31
CA LEU A 648 21.52 -26.01 -49.09
C LEU A 648 21.53 -26.91 -47.85
N TRP A 649 22.35 -26.56 -46.87
CA TRP A 649 22.33 -27.19 -45.55
C TRP A 649 21.26 -26.56 -44.64
N CYS A 650 20.31 -27.38 -44.18
CA CYS A 650 19.37 -27.03 -43.12
C CYS A 650 19.81 -27.68 -41.81
N SER A 651 20.18 -26.85 -40.83
CA SER A 651 20.64 -27.32 -39.52
C SER A 651 19.47 -27.79 -38.65
N ASN A 652 19.77 -28.62 -37.65
CA ASN A 652 18.79 -28.92 -36.61
C ASN A 652 18.51 -27.67 -35.76
N THR A 653 17.24 -27.36 -35.50
CA THR A 653 16.82 -26.23 -34.65
C THR A 653 17.33 -26.33 -33.21
N LYS A 654 17.71 -27.52 -32.71
CA LYS A 654 18.44 -27.70 -31.45
C LYS A 654 19.77 -26.95 -31.39
N ASN A 655 20.39 -26.66 -32.54
CA ASN A 655 21.72 -26.03 -32.60
C ASN A 655 21.68 -24.51 -32.79
N PHE A 656 20.50 -23.87 -32.70
CA PHE A 656 20.37 -22.42 -32.71
C PHE A 656 21.19 -21.74 -31.62
N ASN A 657 22.05 -20.79 -31.97
CA ASN A 657 23.00 -20.18 -31.04
C ASN A 657 22.80 -18.65 -30.90
N ASP A 658 21.81 -18.07 -31.57
CA ASP A 658 21.45 -16.66 -31.38
C ASP A 658 20.78 -16.47 -30.00
N PRO A 659 21.17 -15.48 -29.18
CA PRO A 659 20.47 -15.15 -27.93
C PRO A 659 18.96 -14.87 -28.10
N VAL A 660 18.50 -14.60 -29.34
CA VAL A 660 17.10 -14.30 -29.70
C VAL A 660 16.45 -15.41 -30.55
N ASP A 661 17.17 -16.48 -30.90
CA ASP A 661 16.58 -17.70 -31.47
C ASP A 661 15.62 -18.36 -30.47
N PRO A 662 14.62 -19.16 -30.91
CA PRO A 662 13.50 -19.51 -30.06
C PRO A 662 13.97 -20.11 -28.72
N PHE A 663 13.52 -19.46 -27.64
CA PHE A 663 13.88 -19.80 -26.25
C PHE A 663 13.48 -21.23 -25.84
N ILE A 664 12.74 -21.95 -26.70
CA ILE A 664 12.45 -23.39 -26.64
C ILE A 664 13.72 -24.24 -26.40
N LYS A 665 14.91 -23.74 -26.75
CA LYS A 665 16.22 -24.40 -26.49
C LYS A 665 16.69 -24.32 -25.03
N LYS A 666 16.34 -23.28 -24.27
CA LYS A 666 16.79 -23.09 -22.87
C LYS A 666 16.03 -23.95 -21.84
N ASN A 667 14.94 -24.62 -22.25
CA ASN A 667 14.17 -25.59 -21.47
C ASN A 667 14.41 -27.04 -21.92
N SER A 668 15.68 -27.44 -22.08
CA SER A 668 16.09 -28.75 -22.65
C SER A 668 15.73 -29.97 -21.79
N TYR A 669 15.10 -29.80 -20.63
CA TYR A 669 14.78 -30.87 -19.67
C TYR A 669 13.49 -31.65 -20.00
N ASP A 670 12.64 -31.20 -20.93
CA ASP A 670 11.42 -31.91 -21.33
C ASP A 670 11.58 -32.62 -22.70
N LYS A 671 11.26 -33.91 -22.72
CA LYS A 671 11.39 -34.82 -23.87
C LYS A 671 10.45 -34.46 -25.04
N SER A 672 9.37 -33.71 -24.79
CA SER A 672 8.34 -33.38 -25.79
C SER A 672 8.76 -32.22 -26.69
N TYR A 673 9.45 -31.21 -26.15
CA TYR A 673 10.04 -30.12 -26.95
C TYR A 673 11.21 -30.60 -27.78
N ASN A 674 12.02 -31.49 -27.21
CA ASN A 674 13.05 -32.20 -27.94
C ASN A 674 12.50 -32.93 -29.17
N TYR A 675 11.29 -33.51 -29.06
CA TYR A 675 10.63 -34.22 -30.17
C TYR A 675 10.24 -33.31 -31.35
N LEU A 676 9.73 -32.10 -31.07
CA LEU A 676 9.40 -31.10 -32.10
C LEU A 676 10.67 -30.51 -32.73
N LEU A 677 11.64 -30.08 -31.92
CA LEU A 677 12.90 -29.50 -32.38
C LEU A 677 13.76 -30.49 -33.17
N GLU A 678 13.68 -31.78 -32.84
CA GLU A 678 14.34 -32.83 -33.60
C GLU A 678 13.84 -32.92 -35.03
N ARG A 679 12.55 -32.68 -35.29
CA ARG A 679 11.91 -32.96 -36.58
C ARG A 679 11.84 -31.75 -37.49
N ILE A 680 12.04 -30.54 -36.98
CA ILE A 680 12.12 -29.34 -37.80
C ILE A 680 13.60 -28.98 -38.04
N LYS A 681 14.01 -28.98 -39.32
CA LYS A 681 15.32 -28.50 -39.78
C LYS A 681 15.15 -27.13 -40.41
N ILE A 682 16.18 -26.27 -40.29
CA ILE A 682 16.07 -24.87 -40.68
C ILE A 682 17.30 -24.35 -41.40
N ALA A 683 17.07 -23.49 -42.38
CA ALA A 683 18.09 -22.63 -42.97
C ALA A 683 17.63 -21.17 -42.92
N CYS A 684 18.52 -20.29 -42.47
CA CYS A 684 18.32 -18.84 -42.39
C CYS A 684 18.99 -18.20 -43.61
N LEU A 685 18.24 -17.37 -44.33
CA LEU A 685 18.63 -16.76 -45.60
C LEU A 685 18.22 -15.29 -45.61
N THR A 686 18.76 -14.49 -46.53
CA THR A 686 18.38 -13.07 -46.69
C THR A 686 18.30 -12.69 -48.16
N THR A 687 17.70 -11.54 -48.48
CA THR A 687 17.63 -11.01 -49.84
C THR A 687 18.86 -10.19 -50.24
N HIS A 688 19.77 -9.90 -49.30
CA HIS A 688 20.94 -9.02 -49.49
C HIS A 688 22.26 -9.80 -49.46
N ASN A 689 23.21 -9.45 -50.34
CA ASN A 689 24.56 -10.05 -50.37
C ASN A 689 25.69 -9.09 -49.92
N ASP A 690 25.34 -7.84 -49.64
CA ASP A 690 26.20 -6.70 -49.34
C ASP A 690 26.04 -6.18 -47.90
N ASN A 691 25.32 -6.90 -47.04
CA ASN A 691 25.02 -6.47 -45.67
C ASN A 691 26.23 -6.67 -44.74
N THR A 692 26.87 -5.57 -44.32
CA THR A 692 28.06 -5.59 -43.46
C THR A 692 27.83 -6.19 -42.08
N LEU A 693 26.67 -5.95 -41.48
CA LEU A 693 26.32 -6.55 -40.19
C LEU A 693 26.21 -8.07 -40.32
N MET A 694 25.58 -8.58 -41.38
CA MET A 694 25.49 -10.03 -41.65
C MET A 694 26.86 -10.68 -41.86
N TRP A 695 27.77 -10.01 -42.58
CA TRP A 695 29.16 -10.46 -42.73
C TRP A 695 29.90 -10.52 -41.38
N SER A 696 29.67 -9.56 -40.49
CA SER A 696 30.26 -9.55 -39.16
C SER A 696 29.72 -10.69 -38.27
N HIS A 697 28.39 -10.87 -38.26
CA HIS A 697 27.70 -11.79 -37.36
C HIS A 697 27.75 -13.25 -37.78
N TYR A 698 27.46 -13.56 -39.05
CA TYR A 698 27.29 -14.96 -39.51
C TYR A 698 28.46 -15.51 -40.30
N SER A 699 29.38 -14.65 -40.75
CA SER A 699 30.52 -15.00 -41.60
C SER A 699 31.87 -14.78 -40.90
N ASP A 700 31.93 -15.12 -39.61
CA ASP A 700 33.14 -15.04 -38.78
C ASP A 700 33.90 -13.71 -38.86
N LYS A 701 33.22 -12.59 -38.60
CA LYS A 701 33.84 -11.25 -38.69
C LYS A 701 34.47 -10.99 -40.07
N HIS A 702 33.70 -11.25 -41.14
CA HIS A 702 34.11 -11.08 -42.55
C HIS A 702 35.15 -12.08 -43.07
N GLN A 703 35.46 -13.16 -42.34
CA GLN A 703 36.41 -14.20 -42.77
C GLN A 703 35.73 -15.34 -43.57
N GLY A 704 34.42 -15.50 -43.47
CA GLY A 704 33.66 -16.57 -44.14
C GLY A 704 33.26 -16.26 -45.58
N ILE A 705 32.15 -16.86 -46.04
CA ILE A 705 31.62 -16.71 -47.40
C ILE A 705 30.12 -16.38 -47.39
N CYS A 706 29.62 -15.86 -48.51
CA CYS A 706 28.20 -15.67 -48.77
C CYS A 706 27.80 -16.47 -50.01
N ILE A 707 26.83 -17.37 -49.88
CA ILE A 707 26.39 -18.29 -50.94
C ILE A 707 25.02 -17.86 -51.45
N GLU A 708 24.92 -17.66 -52.77
CA GLU A 708 23.66 -17.37 -53.46
C GLU A 708 22.99 -18.67 -53.94
N TYR A 709 21.73 -18.86 -53.58
CA TYR A 709 20.93 -20.03 -53.94
C TYR A 709 19.78 -19.71 -54.91
N ASP A 710 19.44 -20.65 -55.81
CA ASP A 710 18.29 -20.58 -56.71
C ASP A 710 17.03 -21.15 -56.05
N ILE A 711 16.04 -20.29 -55.78
CA ILE A 711 14.83 -20.69 -55.05
C ILE A 711 13.63 -21.06 -55.95
N ASN A 712 13.77 -21.00 -57.27
CA ASN A 712 12.66 -21.22 -58.22
C ASN A 712 11.97 -22.60 -58.08
N ASN A 713 12.68 -23.62 -57.60
CA ASN A 713 12.20 -25.01 -57.51
C ASN A 713 11.72 -25.44 -56.11
N LEU A 714 11.53 -24.49 -55.18
CA LEU A 714 11.05 -24.79 -53.82
C LEU A 714 9.52 -24.96 -53.74
N MET A 715 8.77 -24.36 -54.67
CA MET A 715 7.30 -24.20 -54.57
C MET A 715 6.49 -25.51 -54.67
N ASP A 716 7.06 -26.60 -55.17
CA ASP A 716 6.35 -27.86 -55.41
C ASP A 716 6.52 -28.92 -54.30
N LYS A 717 7.16 -28.58 -53.16
CA LYS A 717 7.54 -29.56 -52.12
C LYS A 717 6.68 -29.45 -50.86
N THR A 718 5.90 -30.49 -50.55
CA THR A 718 4.95 -30.55 -49.42
C THR A 718 5.57 -30.53 -48.02
N ASN A 719 6.87 -30.84 -47.89
CA ASN A 719 7.54 -30.94 -46.58
C ASN A 719 8.44 -29.72 -46.30
N ILE A 720 8.29 -28.65 -47.08
CA ILE A 720 9.11 -27.45 -46.98
C ILE A 720 8.21 -26.21 -46.86
N ILE A 721 8.59 -25.32 -45.95
CA ILE A 721 7.96 -24.01 -45.78
C ILE A 721 9.04 -22.95 -45.92
N LEU A 722 8.81 -21.96 -46.77
CA LEU A 722 9.66 -20.78 -46.93
C LEU A 722 8.86 -19.55 -46.51
N LYS A 723 9.28 -18.88 -45.44
CA LYS A 723 8.55 -17.73 -44.90
C LYS A 723 9.51 -16.65 -44.41
N LYS A 724 9.11 -15.39 -44.63
CA LYS A 724 9.82 -14.22 -44.11
C LYS A 724 9.62 -14.12 -42.59
N ILE A 725 10.67 -13.74 -41.88
CA ILE A 725 10.59 -13.43 -40.46
C ILE A 725 9.71 -12.21 -40.21
N SER A 726 8.85 -12.31 -39.18
CA SER A 726 8.11 -11.18 -38.63
C SER A 726 8.90 -10.51 -37.50
N TYR A 727 9.21 -9.23 -37.66
CA TYR A 727 10.00 -8.42 -36.71
C TYR A 727 9.11 -7.53 -35.82
N ASN A 728 9.33 -7.50 -34.48
CA ASN A 728 8.43 -6.80 -33.53
C ASN A 728 9.12 -5.77 -32.57
N LYS A 729 8.44 -4.63 -32.27
CA LYS A 729 9.01 -3.32 -31.82
C LYS A 729 9.41 -3.14 -30.35
N LYS A 730 8.99 -3.95 -29.36
CA LYS A 730 9.26 -3.67 -27.93
C LYS A 730 9.96 -4.82 -27.22
N ALA A 731 11.22 -4.59 -26.87
CA ALA A 731 11.99 -5.39 -25.92
C ALA A 731 11.84 -4.78 -24.51
N ILE A 732 11.39 -5.55 -23.52
CA ILE A 732 11.47 -5.14 -22.10
C ILE A 732 12.42 -6.11 -21.37
N SER A 733 13.37 -5.56 -20.62
CA SER A 733 14.31 -6.29 -19.77
C SER A 733 13.60 -7.03 -18.62
N PHE A 734 14.05 -8.26 -18.37
CA PHE A 734 13.33 -9.30 -17.65
C PHE A 734 13.53 -9.32 -16.12
N ASN A 735 13.19 -8.23 -15.40
CA ASN A 735 13.25 -8.22 -13.91
C ASN A 735 11.90 -8.54 -13.23
N PHE A 736 10.81 -8.72 -13.99
CA PHE A 736 9.47 -8.89 -13.41
C PHE A 736 9.12 -10.36 -13.06
N ILE A 737 9.66 -11.34 -13.80
CA ILE A 737 9.33 -12.77 -13.60
C ILE A 737 10.24 -13.45 -12.58
N GLU A 738 11.47 -12.98 -12.35
CA GLU A 738 12.31 -13.51 -11.25
C GLU A 738 11.66 -13.26 -9.88
N ASN A 739 11.00 -12.13 -9.69
CA ASN A 739 10.25 -11.88 -8.45
C ASN A 739 9.05 -12.83 -8.32
N ILE A 740 8.34 -13.16 -9.40
CA ILE A 740 7.26 -14.15 -9.38
C ILE A 740 7.81 -15.58 -9.17
N LYS A 741 8.95 -15.92 -9.76
CA LYS A 741 9.63 -17.22 -9.54
C LYS A 741 10.11 -17.36 -8.10
N ASN A 742 10.64 -16.30 -7.49
CA ASN A 742 11.06 -16.32 -6.08
C ASN A 742 9.85 -16.41 -5.14
N ILE A 743 8.70 -15.84 -5.51
CA ILE A 743 7.43 -16.00 -4.78
C ILE A 743 6.84 -17.42 -4.96
N ILE A 744 7.08 -18.09 -6.09
CA ILE A 744 6.54 -19.44 -6.36
C ILE A 744 7.47 -20.56 -5.86
N ILE A 745 8.80 -20.37 -5.87
CA ILE A 745 9.79 -21.36 -5.43
C ILE A 745 9.87 -21.41 -3.88
N SER A 746 9.41 -20.38 -3.17
CA SER A 746 9.29 -20.43 -1.70
C SER A 746 8.16 -21.33 -1.18
N TYR A 747 7.34 -21.92 -2.05
CA TYR A 747 6.31 -22.87 -1.67
C TYR A 747 6.74 -24.31 -1.98
N ASP A 748 7.55 -24.85 -1.07
CA ASP A 748 7.83 -26.29 -1.01
C ASP A 748 6.63 -27.06 -0.44
N THR A 749 6.50 -28.25 -0.99
CA THR A 749 5.49 -29.28 -0.84
C THR A 749 5.11 -29.63 0.61
N LYS A 750 3.88 -29.29 1.06
CA LYS A 750 3.01 -30.18 1.89
C LYS A 750 1.63 -29.67 2.32
N ASN A 751 1.27 -28.39 2.16
CA ASN A 751 -0.07 -27.92 2.54
C ASN A 751 -0.71 -27.16 1.38
N ILE A 752 -1.74 -27.73 0.76
CA ILE A 752 -2.59 -27.00 -0.19
C ILE A 752 -3.90 -26.68 0.53
N ASN A 753 -3.94 -25.53 1.17
CA ASN A 753 -5.16 -24.82 1.54
C ASN A 753 -4.89 -23.32 1.37
N SER A 754 -5.84 -22.60 0.75
CA SER A 754 -5.80 -21.17 0.36
C SER A 754 -4.86 -20.85 -0.83
N PHE A 755 -5.15 -19.98 -1.81
CA PHE A 755 -5.91 -18.72 -1.82
C PHE A 755 -6.54 -18.35 -3.19
N LEU A 756 -7.56 -17.48 -3.13
CA LEU A 756 -8.06 -16.58 -4.19
C LEU A 756 -7.07 -15.40 -4.36
N ILE A 757 -6.64 -15.07 -5.58
CA ILE A 757 -5.91 -13.82 -5.87
C ILE A 757 -6.83 -12.83 -6.59
N SER A 758 -6.81 -11.59 -6.10
CA SER A 758 -7.56 -10.40 -6.53
C SER A 758 -7.26 -9.97 -7.98
N PRO A 759 -8.20 -9.32 -8.71
CA PRO A 759 -8.12 -9.05 -10.15
C PRO A 759 -7.43 -7.74 -10.56
N ASN A 760 -6.71 -7.04 -9.68
CA ASN A 760 -6.11 -5.75 -10.03
C ASN A 760 -4.61 -5.87 -10.29
N PHE A 761 -4.23 -6.19 -11.54
CA PHE A 761 -3.07 -5.57 -12.19
C PHE A 761 -3.10 -5.91 -13.69
N ILE A 762 -2.92 -4.87 -14.51
CA ILE A 762 -2.79 -4.82 -15.98
C ILE A 762 -4.03 -4.22 -16.68
N SER A 763 -4.06 -2.89 -16.65
CA SER A 763 -4.70 -2.08 -17.69
C SER A 763 -3.67 -1.72 -18.78
N ASN A 764 -4.19 -1.56 -20.00
CA ASN A 764 -3.66 -0.84 -21.16
C ASN A 764 -2.52 -1.47 -22.00
N ALA A 765 -2.87 -1.97 -23.18
CA ALA A 765 -2.56 -1.34 -24.48
C ALA A 765 -3.01 -2.21 -25.67
N LEU A 766 -3.72 -1.59 -26.63
CA LEU A 766 -4.17 -2.19 -27.89
C LEU A 766 -3.17 -1.97 -29.06
N ILE A 767 -3.39 -2.76 -30.13
CA ILE A 767 -3.12 -2.58 -31.58
C ILE A 767 -1.78 -3.12 -32.15
N ASP A 768 -1.77 -4.32 -32.76
CA ASP A 768 -2.07 -4.54 -34.20
C ASP A 768 -2.21 -6.06 -34.47
N ASN A 769 -3.45 -6.51 -34.65
CA ASN A 769 -3.89 -7.90 -34.54
C ASN A 769 -3.95 -8.63 -35.89
N LYS A 770 -3.19 -9.74 -36.01
CA LYS A 770 -3.58 -10.89 -36.83
C LYS A 770 -3.32 -12.19 -36.05
N PRO A 771 -4.32 -13.08 -35.91
CA PRO A 771 -4.15 -14.34 -35.20
C PRO A 771 -3.22 -15.29 -35.98
N LEU A 772 -2.34 -15.99 -35.26
CA LEU A 772 -1.66 -17.17 -35.77
C LEU A 772 -2.66 -18.34 -35.85
N ASN A 773 -2.59 -19.11 -36.93
CA ASN A 773 -3.46 -20.27 -37.16
C ASN A 773 -2.68 -21.61 -37.09
N HIS A 774 -1.33 -21.57 -37.02
CA HIS A 774 -0.46 -22.75 -37.15
C HIS A 774 0.76 -22.75 -36.20
N ILE A 775 1.20 -23.93 -35.75
CA ILE A 775 2.32 -24.12 -34.79
C ILE A 775 3.68 -23.78 -35.43
N ILE A 776 3.87 -24.02 -36.73
CA ILE A 776 5.10 -23.67 -37.47
C ILE A 776 5.50 -22.19 -37.37
N GLU A 777 4.55 -21.31 -37.08
CA GLU A 777 4.77 -19.88 -36.99
C GLU A 777 5.59 -19.50 -35.73
N LEU A 778 5.72 -20.42 -34.76
CA LEU A 778 6.66 -20.30 -33.63
C LEU A 778 8.12 -20.16 -34.08
N PHE A 779 8.46 -20.68 -35.26
CA PHE A 779 9.80 -20.56 -35.85
C PHE A 779 9.97 -19.28 -36.69
N MET A 780 8.98 -18.37 -36.72
CA MET A 780 8.89 -17.29 -37.72
C MET A 780 8.91 -15.86 -37.14
N VAL A 781 9.33 -15.69 -35.88
CA VAL A 781 9.32 -14.40 -35.18
C VAL A 781 10.72 -14.06 -34.64
N LYS A 782 11.16 -12.81 -34.81
CA LYS A 782 12.39 -12.24 -34.21
C LYS A 782 12.14 -10.83 -33.65
N SER A 783 13.04 -10.37 -32.76
CA SER A 783 13.05 -8.97 -32.31
C SER A 783 13.33 -8.02 -33.47
N LYS A 784 12.69 -6.84 -33.49
CA LYS A 784 12.94 -5.81 -34.50
C LYS A 784 14.34 -5.21 -34.47
N GLU A 785 15.08 -5.38 -33.39
CA GLU A 785 16.52 -5.04 -33.36
C GLU A 785 17.32 -5.80 -34.42
N TRP A 786 16.81 -6.95 -34.87
CA TRP A 786 17.40 -7.81 -35.90
C TRP A 786 16.74 -7.62 -37.27
N GLU A 787 15.87 -6.61 -37.43
CA GLU A 787 15.19 -6.32 -38.71
C GLU A 787 16.18 -6.09 -39.86
N TYR A 788 17.41 -5.65 -39.54
CA TYR A 788 18.49 -5.48 -40.51
C TYR A 788 18.92 -6.78 -41.20
N GLU A 789 18.59 -7.96 -40.67
CA GLU A 789 18.93 -9.24 -41.29
C GLU A 789 18.07 -9.53 -42.53
N ASP A 790 16.87 -8.92 -42.62
CA ASP A 790 15.85 -9.24 -43.64
C ASP A 790 15.70 -10.75 -43.87
N GLU A 791 15.55 -11.52 -42.79
CA GLU A 791 15.67 -12.97 -42.78
C GLU A 791 14.43 -13.68 -43.38
N TYR A 792 14.73 -14.70 -44.15
CA TYR A 792 13.82 -15.73 -44.64
C TYR A 792 14.25 -17.08 -44.07
N ARG A 793 13.29 -17.85 -43.55
CA ARG A 793 13.53 -19.19 -43.02
C ARG A 793 12.95 -20.23 -43.96
N ILE A 794 13.78 -21.22 -44.29
CA ILE A 794 13.32 -22.48 -44.90
C ILE A 794 13.22 -23.52 -43.78
N LEU A 795 12.00 -23.97 -43.48
CA LEU A 795 11.75 -25.12 -42.60
C LEU A 795 11.59 -26.39 -43.43
N PHE A 796 12.19 -27.47 -42.97
CA PHE A 796 12.01 -28.82 -43.50
C PHE A 796 11.52 -29.74 -42.39
N TYR A 797 10.42 -30.45 -42.64
CA TYR A 797 9.90 -31.45 -41.71
C TYR A 797 10.49 -32.84 -42.00
N ASP A 798 11.29 -33.32 -41.04
CA ASP A 798 11.88 -34.65 -40.98
C ASP A 798 11.07 -35.51 -40.00
N GLU A 799 9.94 -36.07 -40.45
CA GLU A 799 9.00 -36.85 -39.63
C GLU A 799 9.68 -37.97 -38.82
N LYS A 800 10.68 -38.62 -39.41
CA LYS A 800 11.41 -39.74 -38.82
C LYS A 800 12.64 -39.31 -38.03
N ASN A 801 13.05 -38.03 -38.12
CA ASN A 801 14.32 -37.51 -37.61
C ASN A 801 15.52 -38.36 -38.04
N GLU A 802 15.56 -38.75 -39.32
CA GLU A 802 16.64 -39.59 -39.86
C GLU A 802 18.00 -38.89 -39.81
N ASN A 803 18.03 -37.55 -39.80
CA ASN A 803 19.26 -36.76 -39.82
C ASN A 803 19.35 -35.79 -38.62
N PRO A 804 19.88 -36.23 -37.46
CA PRO A 804 19.80 -35.47 -36.21
C PRO A 804 20.62 -34.18 -36.19
N ASN A 805 21.67 -34.03 -37.00
CA ASN A 805 22.50 -32.82 -37.01
C ASN A 805 22.02 -31.75 -38.00
N GLY A 806 21.21 -32.14 -38.99
CA GLY A 806 20.81 -31.31 -40.12
C GLY A 806 20.74 -32.14 -41.40
N THR A 807 20.13 -31.58 -42.45
CA THR A 807 19.90 -32.26 -43.73
C THR A 807 20.25 -31.36 -44.91
N LEU A 808 20.60 -31.97 -46.05
CA LEU A 808 20.80 -31.24 -47.29
C LEU A 808 19.50 -31.23 -48.10
N ILE A 809 19.01 -30.03 -48.42
CA ILE A 809 17.89 -29.86 -49.32
C ILE A 809 18.38 -29.44 -50.70
N ASN A 810 17.79 -30.02 -51.75
CA ASN A 810 18.17 -29.69 -53.12
C ASN A 810 17.78 -28.25 -53.47
N LEU A 811 18.77 -27.37 -53.42
CA LEU A 811 18.70 -25.95 -53.72
C LEU A 811 20.02 -25.53 -54.40
N PRO A 812 20.05 -25.35 -55.73
CA PRO A 812 21.29 -25.09 -56.48
C PRO A 812 21.97 -23.77 -56.11
N ILE A 813 23.31 -23.77 -56.12
CA ILE A 813 24.14 -22.57 -55.90
C ILE A 813 24.35 -21.84 -57.23
N LYS A 814 24.18 -20.51 -57.21
CA LYS A 814 24.45 -19.62 -58.36
C LYS A 814 25.84 -18.98 -58.27
N SER A 815 26.19 -18.50 -57.08
CA SER A 815 27.46 -17.82 -56.85
C SER A 815 27.92 -17.93 -55.40
N ILE A 816 29.23 -17.73 -55.19
CA ILE A 816 29.84 -17.64 -53.86
C ILE A 816 30.69 -16.38 -53.82
N CYS A 817 30.50 -15.57 -52.80
CA CYS A 817 31.30 -14.38 -52.51
C CYS A 817 32.22 -14.64 -51.31
N PHE A 818 33.50 -14.29 -51.45
CA PHE A 818 34.46 -14.29 -50.34
C PHE A 818 34.34 -13.01 -49.53
N GLY A 819 34.38 -13.12 -48.20
CA GLY A 819 34.46 -11.97 -47.32
C GLY A 819 35.79 -11.21 -47.47
N VAL A 820 35.79 -9.97 -46.96
CA VAL A 820 36.94 -9.05 -47.03
C VAL A 820 38.20 -9.69 -46.40
N GLN A 821 38.01 -10.45 -45.32
CA GLN A 821 39.09 -11.05 -44.54
C GLN A 821 39.19 -12.57 -44.74
N THR A 822 38.54 -13.15 -45.74
CA THR A 822 38.66 -14.59 -46.00
C THR A 822 40.11 -14.96 -46.29
N SER A 823 40.59 -16.00 -45.59
CA SER A 823 41.97 -16.50 -45.68
C SER A 823 42.30 -16.95 -47.10
N LYS A 824 43.60 -16.95 -47.45
CA LYS A 824 44.03 -17.43 -48.77
C LYS A 824 43.75 -18.92 -48.92
N GLU A 825 43.95 -19.68 -47.85
CA GLU A 825 43.72 -21.12 -47.78
C GLU A 825 42.25 -21.47 -48.03
N ASP A 826 41.32 -20.74 -47.41
CA ASP A 826 39.88 -20.95 -47.62
C ASP A 826 39.44 -20.54 -49.03
N LYS A 827 39.99 -19.42 -49.55
CA LYS A 827 39.74 -18.98 -50.93
C LYS A 827 40.20 -20.05 -51.94
N GLU A 828 41.39 -20.60 -51.76
CA GLU A 828 41.92 -21.68 -52.61
C GLU A 828 41.08 -22.95 -52.50
N LEU A 829 40.71 -23.36 -51.29
CA LEU A 829 39.91 -24.56 -51.05
C LEU A 829 38.55 -24.47 -51.75
N VAL A 830 37.81 -23.38 -51.52
CA VAL A 830 36.51 -23.15 -52.15
C VAL A 830 36.65 -23.00 -53.67
N TYR A 831 37.68 -22.29 -54.14
CA TYR A 831 37.95 -22.14 -55.57
C TYR A 831 38.16 -23.51 -56.25
N ASN A 832 38.99 -24.38 -55.66
CA ASN A 832 39.30 -25.69 -56.21
C ASN A 832 38.05 -26.59 -56.28
N ILE A 833 37.21 -26.57 -55.24
CA ILE A 833 35.93 -27.30 -55.22
C ILE A 833 35.00 -26.78 -56.31
N VAL A 834 34.81 -25.46 -56.38
CA VAL A 834 33.92 -24.82 -57.36
C VAL A 834 34.42 -25.03 -58.78
N ASN A 835 35.73 -24.98 -59.03
CA ASN A 835 36.29 -25.25 -60.35
C ASN A 835 36.08 -26.72 -60.76
N SER A 836 36.29 -27.67 -59.84
CA SER A 836 36.00 -29.09 -60.07
C SER A 836 34.52 -29.34 -60.43
N ILE A 837 33.59 -28.69 -59.72
CA ILE A 837 32.15 -28.76 -60.01
C ILE A 837 31.86 -28.18 -61.40
N ASN A 838 32.40 -26.99 -61.69
CA ASN A 838 32.20 -26.31 -62.96
C ASN A 838 32.78 -27.10 -64.15
N GLU A 839 33.92 -27.78 -63.99
CA GLU A 839 34.49 -28.68 -64.99
C GLU A 839 33.62 -29.93 -65.20
N LYS A 840 33.16 -30.56 -64.11
CA LYS A 840 32.20 -31.68 -64.19
C LYS A 840 30.90 -31.27 -64.91
N ASN A 841 30.43 -30.05 -64.69
CA ASN A 841 29.22 -29.52 -65.33
C ASN A 841 29.43 -29.21 -66.81
N LYS A 842 30.61 -28.72 -67.21
CA LYS A 842 31.00 -28.56 -68.63
C LYS A 842 30.94 -29.89 -69.39
N ASN A 843 31.43 -30.97 -68.77
CA ASN A 843 31.45 -32.29 -69.40
C ASN A 843 30.07 -32.96 -69.52
N LYS A 844 29.06 -32.49 -68.78
CA LYS A 844 27.70 -33.07 -68.76
C LYS A 844 26.73 -32.45 -69.77
N ASN A 845 27.16 -31.49 -70.60
CA ASN A 845 26.44 -30.90 -71.75
C ASN A 845 24.91 -30.72 -71.57
N THR A 846 24.47 -30.35 -70.38
CA THR A 846 23.06 -30.20 -70.03
C THR A 846 22.86 -28.77 -69.51
N LYS A 847 21.93 -28.03 -70.13
CA LYS A 847 21.52 -26.65 -69.75
C LYS A 847 21.05 -26.50 -68.30
N LYS A 848 21.03 -27.59 -67.52
CA LYS A 848 20.44 -27.70 -66.18
C LYS A 848 21.36 -27.18 -65.06
N TYR A 849 22.67 -27.14 -65.27
CA TYR A 849 23.63 -26.69 -64.24
C TYR A 849 24.38 -25.43 -64.70
N LYS A 850 23.96 -24.27 -64.18
CA LYS A 850 24.67 -23.00 -64.42
C LYS A 850 26.02 -23.03 -63.72
N ARG A 851 27.03 -22.43 -64.35
CA ARG A 851 28.38 -22.28 -63.78
C ARG A 851 28.29 -21.47 -62.47
N ILE A 852 28.82 -22.00 -61.38
CA ILE A 852 28.92 -21.29 -60.11
C ILE A 852 29.96 -20.18 -60.28
N LYS A 853 29.56 -18.93 -60.06
CA LYS A 853 30.43 -17.76 -60.16
C LYS A 853 31.10 -17.46 -58.81
N LEU A 854 32.31 -16.93 -58.85
CA LEU A 854 33.07 -16.53 -57.65
C LEU A 854 33.25 -15.01 -57.62
N TYR A 855 33.03 -14.44 -56.45
CA TYR A 855 33.13 -13.00 -56.18
C TYR A 855 33.95 -12.76 -54.91
N GLN A 856 34.38 -11.53 -54.69
CA GLN A 856 35.00 -11.08 -53.45
C GLN A 856 34.41 -9.74 -53.00
N ALA A 857 34.22 -9.61 -51.70
CA ALA A 857 33.84 -8.39 -51.01
C ALA A 857 35.09 -7.53 -50.75
N GLU A 858 34.98 -6.24 -51.04
CA GLU A 858 35.98 -5.21 -50.73
C GLU A 858 35.30 -4.07 -49.96
N LEU A 859 36.00 -3.47 -48.99
CA LEU A 859 35.49 -2.28 -48.30
C LEU A 859 35.47 -1.10 -49.27
N ASP A 860 34.44 -0.26 -49.17
CA ASP A 860 34.39 1.02 -49.89
C ASP A 860 35.26 2.04 -49.15
N ASP A 861 36.29 2.56 -49.82
CA ASP A 861 37.23 3.54 -49.25
C ASP A 861 36.56 4.90 -48.95
N ASN A 862 35.38 5.17 -49.54
CA ASN A 862 34.70 6.47 -49.44
C ASN A 862 33.49 6.49 -48.48
N GLU A 863 32.95 5.33 -48.08
CA GLU A 863 31.78 5.23 -47.20
C GLU A 863 32.00 4.16 -46.12
N LEU A 864 31.99 4.59 -44.85
CA LEU A 864 32.17 3.70 -43.70
C LEU A 864 31.10 2.59 -43.69
N PHE A 865 31.50 1.33 -43.52
CA PHE A 865 30.63 0.14 -43.46
C PHE A 865 29.88 -0.23 -44.74
N LYS A 866 30.35 0.22 -45.92
CA LYS A 866 29.87 -0.28 -47.21
C LYS A 866 30.83 -1.28 -47.82
N ILE A 867 30.29 -2.33 -48.45
CA ILE A 867 31.04 -3.37 -49.16
C ILE A 867 30.66 -3.35 -50.63
N ASN A 868 31.67 -3.38 -51.50
CA ASN A 868 31.53 -3.58 -52.93
C ASN A 868 31.89 -5.01 -53.32
N ILE A 869 31.02 -5.66 -54.10
CA ILE A 869 31.24 -7.04 -54.56
C ILE A 869 31.79 -7.02 -55.99
N LYS A 870 32.98 -7.60 -56.18
CA LYS A 870 33.65 -7.69 -57.50
C LYS A 870 33.91 -9.14 -57.89
N PRO A 871 34.02 -9.46 -59.19
CA PRO A 871 34.43 -10.80 -59.63
C PRO A 871 35.76 -11.22 -58.99
N TYR A 872 35.86 -12.46 -58.51
CA TYR A 872 37.09 -12.97 -57.93
C TYR A 872 38.06 -13.42 -59.02
N GLU A 873 39.20 -12.76 -59.11
CA GLU A 873 40.31 -13.16 -59.98
C GLU A 873 41.32 -13.99 -59.19
N HIS A 874 41.33 -15.30 -59.43
CA HIS A 874 42.28 -16.20 -58.81
C HIS A 874 43.70 -15.91 -59.34
N LYS A 875 44.51 -15.22 -58.55
CA LYS A 875 45.94 -15.06 -58.83
C LYS A 875 46.64 -16.38 -58.52
N LYS A 876 47.07 -17.10 -59.57
CA LYS A 876 47.95 -18.27 -59.40
C LYS A 876 49.27 -17.77 -58.80
N ASN A 877 49.55 -18.13 -57.56
CA ASN A 877 50.91 -18.10 -57.05
C ASN A 877 51.56 -19.46 -57.27
#